data_AF-A0A3P1T9W8-F1
#
_entry.id   AF-A0A3P1T9W8-F1
#
_cell.length_a   1.000
_cell.length_b   1.000
_cell.length_c   1.000
_cell.angle_alpha   90.00
_cell.angle_beta   90.00
_cell.angle_gamma   90.00
#
_symmetry.space_group_name_H-M   'P 1'
#
loop_
_entity.id
_entity.type
_entity.pdbx_description
1 polymer ?
#
loop_
_entity_poly.entity_id
_entity_poly.type
_entity_poly.pdbx_seq_one_letter_code
_entity_poly.pdbx_strand_id
1 'polypeptide(L)'
;MAESTLSSGASLHLWPKISQARISVDPGVVMHRHGSFPSVLAVIGAMSLGLAACQSSHTDTTSAVPAPPQPPVVTGTDQPVPEEPLLEDAVLPEPPQEVAPEESPTAQQSGVDDTSSPTGPAPQTVVDPTAISSEAIQQPAPLPSTSAEGAPSDPGTVAAPAPEPTAPAPTPTAPGFSTPAPVPPPAGQPTSQSLEAFLDRSGLTEAHAAGQVPVVSSVAEARTLSRASDHVVVSDGTSHVVFDKGAASEVTETFSGSSYGARFQDCVELIAWDIPADAGETLNTAAELAARKGTTLALAPSQTYRYSGTVKLPRDLTGIEGRGATLTPTGKGSSARPAIAVQLETESTGMSLHDFTMDMAETSHGIGIQGNSVKDLNIRRIHIANANHRGIQLSASVSDIDNVLIEDSRIDNVTGEPETKGVANSIVIEAVQEQENTYDRKSPYWDRYTDTGGINPQRLHARNIRIRNNRITGGYYGIAFSGVSESTISGNTITMNMRNISMQNNSSGNTVQDNHLLEGGSSGVTIGYNSDGNVLRNNTVTSGRASRQALLQAYQGSDGNQFIDNSITVTGDGNPQWMMYAGTDSHGTVFSGNHLKGRARKAAIGVESVWDATSILSRGSNPYSYMSSGYIPSPVDGEKVTYNGGFGPLRNVSIIGNDFATTNAQAPLVYVGADVSRGRRGDKRIIGDVTDLTVSGNTASGAYSEKVVVHEGTIDGVGEAKVRFKDASFGPS
;
A
#
# COMPACT_ATOMS: atom_id res chain seq x y z
N MET A 1 33.30 -39.61 -59.96
CA MET A 1 33.20 -38.28 -59.32
C MET A 1 32.61 -38.54 -57.94
N ALA A 2 33.39 -38.72 -56.87
CA ALA A 2 34.59 -38.00 -56.41
C ALA A 2 34.25 -36.58 -55.90
N GLU A 3 34.73 -36.09 -54.75
CA GLU A 3 35.59 -36.77 -53.76
C GLU A 3 35.48 -36.17 -52.32
N SER A 4 36.23 -36.82 -51.44
CA SER A 4 36.65 -36.61 -50.04
C SER A 4 37.10 -35.17 -49.64
N THR A 5 37.48 -34.81 -48.40
CA THR A 5 37.99 -35.52 -47.19
C THR A 5 37.34 -34.95 -45.88
N LEU A 6 37.41 -35.46 -44.63
CA LEU A 6 38.40 -36.21 -43.80
C LEU A 6 39.68 -35.40 -43.45
N SER A 7 40.32 -35.48 -42.26
CA SER A 7 40.05 -36.06 -40.92
C SER A 7 40.87 -35.24 -39.87
N SER A 8 40.96 -35.46 -38.55
CA SER A 8 40.57 -36.52 -37.58
C SER A 8 40.22 -35.82 -36.22
N GLY A 9 40.34 -36.32 -34.97
CA GLY A 9 40.87 -37.55 -34.35
C GLY A 9 40.61 -37.56 -32.82
N ALA A 10 40.89 -38.64 -32.08
CA ALA A 10 40.38 -38.85 -30.71
C ALA A 10 41.36 -39.47 -29.68
N SER A 11 41.14 -39.19 -28.39
CA SER A 11 41.50 -39.97 -27.17
C SER A 11 40.78 -39.34 -25.95
N LEU A 12 40.11 -40.03 -25.02
CA LEU A 12 40.38 -41.18 -24.11
C LEU A 12 41.09 -40.83 -22.78
N HIS A 13 40.63 -41.49 -21.70
CA HIS A 13 41.21 -41.58 -20.33
C HIS A 13 41.14 -40.31 -19.43
N LEU A 14 41.04 -40.41 -18.09
CA LEU A 14 40.71 -41.53 -17.17
C LEU A 14 40.17 -41.00 -15.82
N TRP A 15 39.37 -41.80 -15.11
CA TRP A 15 39.07 -41.58 -13.68
C TRP A 15 40.22 -42.10 -12.79
N PRO A 16 40.56 -41.41 -11.67
CA PRO A 16 41.13 -42.04 -10.49
C PRO A 16 40.03 -42.60 -9.57
N LYS A 17 40.35 -43.63 -8.79
CA LYS A 17 39.43 -44.33 -7.86
C LYS A 17 40.26 -45.03 -6.78
N ILE A 18 39.67 -45.34 -5.62
CA ILE A 18 40.25 -46.17 -4.52
C ILE A 18 41.33 -45.37 -3.74
N SER A 19 41.48 -45.44 -2.40
CA SER A 19 41.27 -46.58 -1.49
C SER A 19 40.41 -46.33 -0.23
N GLN A 20 40.02 -47.45 0.39
CA GLN A 20 39.44 -47.52 1.73
C GLN A 20 40.51 -47.93 2.76
N ALA A 21 40.30 -47.56 4.03
CA ALA A 21 40.81 -48.29 5.19
C ALA A 21 39.71 -48.29 6.29
N ARG A 22 39.79 -49.22 7.25
CA ARG A 22 38.82 -49.44 8.34
C ARG A 22 39.54 -49.55 9.69
N ILE A 23 38.77 -49.72 10.78
CA ILE A 23 39.14 -50.25 12.12
C ILE A 23 39.82 -49.21 13.04
N SER A 24 39.60 -49.15 14.37
CA SER A 24 38.48 -49.57 15.28
C SER A 24 38.87 -49.25 16.75
N VAL A 25 37.91 -48.90 17.63
CA VAL A 25 37.94 -49.14 19.12
C VAL A 25 39.04 -48.40 19.96
N ASP A 26 38.85 -47.94 21.21
CA ASP A 26 37.67 -47.60 22.04
C ASP A 26 38.09 -46.58 23.17
N PRO A 27 37.88 -46.68 24.52
CA PRO A 27 37.47 -45.49 25.28
C PRO A 27 38.36 -45.04 26.47
N GLY A 28 38.11 -43.83 27.01
CA GLY A 28 37.93 -43.68 28.47
C GLY A 28 38.66 -42.60 29.31
N VAL A 29 37.84 -41.81 30.04
CA VAL A 29 37.95 -41.42 31.49
C VAL A 29 39.01 -40.37 31.97
N VAL A 30 38.66 -39.72 33.10
CA VAL A 30 39.44 -38.85 34.04
C VAL A 30 39.52 -37.35 33.62
N MET A 31 38.84 -36.36 34.24
CA MET A 31 38.64 -35.89 35.64
C MET A 31 39.68 -34.88 36.19
N HIS A 32 39.17 -33.97 37.04
CA HIS A 32 39.89 -33.04 37.97
C HIS A 32 40.55 -31.79 37.33
N ARG A 33 40.62 -30.60 37.99
CA ARG A 33 40.05 -30.10 39.27
C ARG A 33 40.21 -28.56 39.39
N HIS A 34 39.33 -27.91 40.18
CA HIS A 34 39.47 -26.56 40.80
C HIS A 34 39.58 -25.34 39.84
N GLY A 35 39.07 -24.14 40.18
CA GLY A 35 38.25 -23.75 41.34
C GLY A 35 38.07 -22.23 41.50
N SER A 36 37.44 -21.81 42.61
CA SER A 36 37.39 -20.44 43.19
C SER A 36 36.61 -19.30 42.49
N PHE A 37 35.42 -19.03 43.05
CA PHE A 37 34.81 -17.72 43.39
C PHE A 37 35.82 -16.61 43.83
N PRO A 38 35.49 -15.28 43.78
CA PRO A 38 34.25 -14.61 44.27
C PRO A 38 33.52 -13.72 43.24
N SER A 39 32.27 -13.22 43.41
CA SER A 39 31.32 -13.03 44.55
C SER A 39 31.30 -11.64 45.24
N VAL A 40 30.55 -10.69 44.65
CA VAL A 40 29.75 -9.61 45.31
C VAL A 40 28.54 -9.31 44.37
N LEU A 41 27.25 -9.23 44.71
CA LEU A 41 26.42 -9.31 45.94
C LEU A 41 25.87 -7.97 46.51
N ALA A 42 24.75 -7.50 45.95
CA ALA A 42 23.64 -6.80 46.64
C ALA A 42 22.32 -7.03 45.83
N VAL A 43 21.11 -7.40 46.34
CA VAL A 43 20.39 -7.18 47.62
C VAL A 43 19.66 -5.81 47.65
N ILE A 44 18.34 -5.67 47.87
CA ILE A 44 17.18 -6.58 48.02
C ILE A 44 15.89 -5.80 47.62
N GLY A 45 14.73 -6.44 47.37
CA GLY A 45 13.48 -5.67 47.19
C GLY A 45 12.19 -6.43 46.83
N ALA A 46 11.78 -7.43 47.62
CA ALA A 46 10.52 -8.14 47.40
C ALA A 46 9.48 -7.88 48.50
N MET A 47 8.21 -7.72 48.12
CA MET A 47 7.04 -8.01 48.97
C MET A 47 5.87 -8.52 48.11
N SER A 48 4.94 -9.24 48.73
CA SER A 48 3.96 -10.11 48.05
C SER A 48 2.72 -10.35 48.92
N LEU A 49 1.80 -11.21 48.43
CA LEU A 49 0.49 -11.63 49.01
C LEU A 49 -0.68 -10.65 48.78
N GLY A 50 -1.90 -11.10 48.48
CA GLY A 50 -2.33 -12.46 48.08
C GLY A 50 -3.80 -12.81 48.41
N LEU A 51 -4.32 -13.87 47.77
CA LEU A 51 -5.58 -14.59 48.07
C LEU A 51 -6.91 -13.81 47.80
N ALA A 52 -8.07 -14.44 47.52
CA ALA A 52 -8.37 -15.82 47.10
C ALA A 52 -9.76 -15.92 46.39
N ALA A 53 -10.07 -17.08 45.81
CA ALA A 53 -11.25 -17.39 45.00
C ALA A 53 -12.55 -17.68 45.79
N CYS A 54 -13.72 -17.66 45.11
CA CYS A 54 -14.57 -18.85 44.89
C CYS A 54 -15.92 -18.63 44.13
N GLN A 55 -16.11 -19.43 43.08
CA GLN A 55 -17.33 -20.14 42.61
C GLN A 55 -18.77 -19.53 42.59
N SER A 56 -19.32 -19.48 41.36
CA SER A 56 -20.66 -19.96 40.90
C SER A 56 -22.00 -19.36 41.40
N SER A 57 -22.82 -18.91 40.44
CA SER A 57 -24.21 -19.42 40.22
C SER A 57 -24.75 -18.97 38.85
N HIS A 58 -25.74 -19.69 38.30
CA HIS A 58 -26.48 -19.33 37.08
C HIS A 58 -27.77 -18.58 37.41
N THR A 59 -28.17 -17.60 36.58
CA THR A 59 -29.58 -17.25 36.30
C THR A 59 -29.65 -16.44 34.99
N ASP A 60 -30.63 -16.74 34.14
CA ASP A 60 -30.96 -15.89 32.99
C ASP A 60 -31.71 -14.63 33.42
N THR A 61 -31.46 -13.51 32.73
CA THR A 61 -32.53 -12.54 32.40
C THR A 61 -32.09 -11.55 31.32
N THR A 62 -33.04 -11.14 30.48
CA THR A 62 -32.83 -10.17 29.39
C THR A 62 -33.07 -8.73 29.86
N SER A 63 -32.14 -7.80 29.61
CA SER A 63 -32.44 -6.36 29.38
C SER A 63 -31.23 -5.52 28.93
N ALA A 64 -31.54 -4.53 28.08
CA ALA A 64 -30.85 -3.24 27.86
C ALA A 64 -29.31 -3.21 27.69
N VAL A 65 -28.87 -2.80 26.49
CA VAL A 65 -27.52 -2.25 26.25
C VAL A 65 -27.39 -0.90 26.99
N PRO A 66 -26.33 -0.66 27.78
CA PRO A 66 -26.08 0.66 28.37
C PRO A 66 -25.71 1.69 27.29
N ALA A 67 -26.25 2.90 27.38
CA ALA A 67 -25.77 4.01 26.56
C ALA A 67 -24.29 4.34 26.90
N PRO A 68 -23.45 4.69 25.92
CA PRO A 68 -22.07 5.08 26.18
C PRO A 68 -22.01 6.34 27.08
N PRO A 69 -21.00 6.45 27.95
CA PRO A 69 -20.84 7.64 28.80
C PRO A 69 -20.59 8.87 27.93
N GLN A 70 -21.27 9.98 28.22
CA GLN A 70 -20.96 11.25 27.56
C GLN A 70 -19.56 11.73 27.96
N PRO A 71 -18.74 12.23 27.03
CA PRO A 71 -17.45 12.81 27.35
C PRO A 71 -17.62 14.08 28.21
N PRO A 72 -16.64 14.41 29.06
CA PRO A 72 -16.72 15.58 29.93
C PRO A 72 -16.75 16.88 29.10
N VAL A 73 -17.55 17.84 29.56
CA VAL A 73 -17.60 19.18 28.96
C VAL A 73 -16.27 19.91 29.22
N VAL A 74 -15.40 19.94 28.23
CA VAL A 74 -14.15 20.71 28.28
C VAL A 74 -14.45 22.18 28.04
N THR A 75 -14.34 22.99 29.09
CA THR A 75 -14.34 24.46 28.96
C THR A 75 -13.06 24.89 28.24
N GLY A 76 -13.17 25.30 26.98
CA GLY A 76 -12.03 25.56 26.12
C GLY A 76 -11.16 26.74 26.58
N THR A 77 -9.87 26.49 26.73
CA THR A 77 -8.82 27.49 26.54
C THR A 77 -8.05 27.10 25.28
N ASP A 78 -8.08 27.94 24.24
CA ASP A 78 -7.37 27.63 23.00
C ASP A 78 -5.86 27.48 23.25
N GLN A 79 -5.37 26.27 23.06
CA GLN A 79 -3.97 25.97 22.82
C GLN A 79 -3.88 25.49 21.37
N PRO A 80 -3.01 26.09 20.52
CA PRO A 80 -2.88 25.64 19.15
C PRO A 80 -2.35 24.20 19.13
N VAL A 81 -3.15 23.28 18.55
CA VAL A 81 -2.71 21.92 18.29
C VAL A 81 -1.48 21.98 17.35
N PRO A 82 -0.32 21.42 17.74
CA PRO A 82 0.89 21.48 16.94
C PRO A 82 0.66 21.02 15.50
N GLU A 83 1.25 21.75 14.55
CA GLU A 83 1.07 21.44 13.13
C GLU A 83 1.90 20.19 12.77
N GLU A 84 1.22 19.14 12.30
CA GLU A 84 1.85 17.84 12.01
C GLU A 84 2.65 17.90 10.70
N PRO A 85 3.96 17.58 10.74
CA PRO A 85 4.81 17.61 9.56
C PRO A 85 4.36 16.61 8.48
N LEU A 86 4.46 17.04 7.22
CA LEU A 86 4.24 16.22 6.02
C LEU A 86 5.37 15.18 5.88
N LEU A 87 5.14 13.95 6.36
CA LEU A 87 6.16 12.90 6.49
C LEU A 87 5.73 11.51 6.00
N GLU A 88 6.73 10.65 5.82
CA GLU A 88 6.57 9.20 5.68
C GLU A 88 7.66 8.39 6.41
N ASP A 89 7.33 7.13 6.76
CA ASP A 89 8.27 6.08 7.17
C ASP A 89 8.11 4.87 6.24
N ALA A 90 8.93 4.81 5.20
CA ALA A 90 9.16 3.58 4.44
C ALA A 90 10.45 2.92 4.96
N VAL A 91 10.38 2.30 6.14
CA VAL A 91 11.53 1.57 6.72
C VAL A 91 11.77 0.32 5.87
N LEU A 92 12.72 0.43 4.94
CA LEU A 92 13.31 -0.70 4.24
C LEU A 92 14.06 -1.58 5.26
N PRO A 93 13.81 -2.91 5.30
CA PRO A 93 14.69 -3.82 6.01
C PRO A 93 16.05 -3.86 5.29
N GLU A 94 17.16 -3.85 6.04
CA GLU A 94 18.48 -4.10 5.45
C GLU A 94 18.52 -5.54 4.87
N PRO A 95 19.11 -5.74 3.68
CA PRO A 95 19.33 -7.08 3.15
C PRO A 95 20.25 -7.87 4.10
N PRO A 96 20.07 -9.20 4.24
CA PRO A 96 20.88 -10.01 5.14
C PRO A 96 22.35 -9.95 4.71
N GLN A 97 23.22 -9.40 5.57
CA GLN A 97 24.65 -9.34 5.31
C GLN A 97 25.26 -10.74 5.36
N GLU A 98 25.84 -11.17 4.24
CA GLU A 98 26.68 -12.36 4.17
C GLU A 98 28.06 -12.02 4.76
N VAL A 99 28.47 -12.74 5.81
CA VAL A 99 29.66 -12.39 6.59
C VAL A 99 30.92 -12.99 5.95
N ALA A 100 31.73 -12.13 5.34
CA ALA A 100 33.11 -12.40 4.95
C ALA A 100 34.09 -11.60 5.85
N PRO A 101 35.30 -12.13 6.16
CA PRO A 101 36.14 -11.61 7.24
C PRO A 101 36.95 -10.35 6.92
N GLU A 102 37.41 -9.69 7.98
CA GLU A 102 38.25 -8.49 7.96
C GLU A 102 39.68 -8.75 7.44
N GLU A 103 40.24 -7.84 6.62
CA GLU A 103 41.68 -7.52 6.62
C GLU A 103 41.93 -6.04 6.28
N SER A 104 42.98 -5.45 6.89
CA SER A 104 43.47 -4.07 6.75
C SER A 104 44.68 -3.87 7.70
N PRO A 105 45.50 -2.79 7.63
CA PRO A 105 45.63 -1.72 6.61
C PRO A 105 47.10 -1.44 6.16
N THR A 106 47.34 -0.56 5.18
CA THR A 106 48.53 0.34 5.00
C THR A 106 48.45 1.10 3.64
N ALA A 107 49.14 2.22 3.35
CA ALA A 107 49.46 3.47 4.07
C ALA A 107 50.13 4.52 3.12
N GLN A 108 50.12 5.81 3.48
CA GLN A 108 50.99 6.93 2.97
C GLN A 108 50.77 7.43 1.51
N GLN A 109 50.58 8.74 1.23
CA GLN A 109 51.53 9.89 1.08
C GLN A 109 52.40 9.84 -0.21
N SER A 110 52.77 10.92 -0.92
CA SER A 110 52.57 12.39 -0.80
C SER A 110 53.10 13.16 -2.05
N GLY A 111 52.72 14.43 -2.25
CA GLY A 111 53.45 15.42 -3.10
C GLY A 111 52.75 15.85 -4.41
N VAL A 112 52.83 17.05 -5.02
CA VAL A 112 53.12 18.48 -4.66
C VAL A 112 53.88 19.18 -5.83
N ASP A 113 53.29 20.28 -6.36
CA ASP A 113 53.84 21.39 -7.18
C ASP A 113 54.52 21.07 -8.57
N ASP A 114 54.71 22.00 -9.53
CA ASP A 114 54.45 23.45 -9.57
C ASP A 114 54.25 24.05 -11.02
N THR A 115 53.69 25.28 -11.10
CA THR A 115 53.75 26.29 -12.19
C THR A 115 53.33 25.92 -13.64
N SER A 116 52.45 26.69 -14.32
CA SER A 116 52.81 28.04 -14.82
C SER A 116 51.64 28.77 -15.53
N SER A 117 51.79 30.09 -15.72
CA SER A 117 50.94 31.04 -16.45
C SER A 117 51.81 32.26 -16.82
N PRO A 118 51.55 33.11 -17.86
CA PRO A 118 50.25 33.69 -18.27
C PRO A 118 50.02 33.57 -19.82
N THR A 119 49.12 34.25 -20.57
CA THR A 119 48.41 35.54 -20.50
C THR A 119 47.04 35.48 -21.23
N GLY A 120 46.12 36.43 -20.95
CA GLY A 120 44.89 36.64 -21.75
C GLY A 120 45.13 37.33 -23.10
N PRO A 121 44.09 37.55 -23.94
CA PRO A 121 42.86 38.26 -23.54
C PRO A 121 41.53 37.61 -23.98
N ALA A 122 40.41 38.30 -23.73
CA ALA A 122 39.04 37.99 -24.17
C ALA A 122 38.39 39.27 -24.78
N PRO A 123 37.13 39.28 -25.27
CA PRO A 123 36.18 38.17 -25.55
C PRO A 123 35.60 38.22 -27.00
N GLN A 124 34.71 37.29 -27.40
CA GLN A 124 33.42 37.61 -28.05
C GLN A 124 32.48 36.41 -28.38
N THR A 125 31.17 36.73 -28.40
CA THR A 125 30.02 36.13 -29.12
C THR A 125 29.75 34.61 -29.16
N VAL A 126 28.68 34.25 -28.44
CA VAL A 126 27.56 33.35 -28.81
C VAL A 126 27.40 33.02 -30.30
N VAL A 127 27.10 31.74 -30.60
CA VAL A 127 26.43 31.28 -31.83
C VAL A 127 25.46 30.13 -31.48
N ASP A 128 24.28 30.08 -32.11
CA ASP A 128 23.31 28.98 -32.02
C ASP A 128 23.81 27.65 -32.64
N PRO A 129 23.13 26.54 -32.32
CA PRO A 129 22.60 25.71 -33.40
C PRO A 129 21.10 25.38 -33.23
N THR A 130 20.31 25.68 -34.25
CA THR A 130 18.86 25.40 -34.29
C THR A 130 18.53 24.01 -34.88
N ALA A 131 17.50 23.40 -34.29
CA ALA A 131 16.52 22.48 -34.92
C ALA A 131 16.99 21.16 -35.59
N ILE A 132 16.55 20.04 -35.00
CA ILE A 132 15.92 18.92 -35.73
C ILE A 132 14.53 18.67 -35.12
N SER A 133 13.61 18.14 -35.91
CA SER A 133 12.15 18.10 -35.72
C SER A 133 11.63 17.44 -34.44
N SER A 134 10.55 18.01 -33.91
CA SER A 134 9.51 17.31 -33.14
C SER A 134 8.34 16.91 -34.05
N GLU A 135 7.82 15.69 -33.91
CA GLU A 135 6.54 15.30 -34.52
C GLU A 135 5.38 15.62 -33.57
N ALA A 136 4.25 16.06 -34.13
CA ALA A 136 3.10 16.52 -33.35
C ALA A 136 2.01 15.45 -33.25
N ILE A 137 1.69 15.01 -32.03
CA ILE A 137 0.48 14.23 -31.75
C ILE A 137 -0.74 15.16 -31.83
N GLN A 138 -1.76 14.75 -32.59
CA GLN A 138 -2.93 15.59 -32.88
C GLN A 138 -3.96 15.57 -31.75
N GLN A 139 -4.47 16.75 -31.39
CA GLN A 139 -5.69 16.86 -30.59
C GLN A 139 -6.94 16.57 -31.46
N PRO A 140 -7.96 15.89 -30.94
CA PRO A 140 -9.27 15.81 -31.60
C PRO A 140 -10.01 17.16 -31.52
N ALA A 141 -10.64 17.57 -32.63
CA ALA A 141 -11.36 18.83 -32.73
C ALA A 141 -12.80 18.77 -32.16
N PRO A 142 -13.35 19.89 -31.65
CA PRO A 142 -14.72 19.94 -31.14
C PRO A 142 -15.78 19.93 -32.25
N LEU A 143 -16.96 19.40 -31.94
CA LEU A 143 -18.14 19.42 -32.82
C LEU A 143 -18.81 20.81 -32.82
N PRO A 144 -19.31 21.29 -33.98
CA PRO A 144 -19.92 22.62 -34.08
C PRO A 144 -21.38 22.64 -33.61
N SER A 145 -21.75 23.67 -32.86
CA SER A 145 -23.14 24.03 -32.58
C SER A 145 -23.72 24.90 -33.70
N THR A 146 -25.02 24.77 -33.97
CA THR A 146 -25.74 25.61 -34.95
C THR A 146 -26.90 26.33 -34.28
N SER A 147 -26.83 27.66 -34.24
CA SER A 147 -27.92 28.52 -33.83
C SER A 147 -28.70 29.03 -35.05
N ALA A 148 -30.02 29.05 -34.95
CA ALA A 148 -30.90 29.76 -35.88
C ALA A 148 -31.97 30.49 -35.06
N GLU A 149 -32.24 31.74 -35.41
CA GLU A 149 -33.09 32.66 -34.63
C GLU A 149 -34.22 33.20 -35.53
N GLY A 150 -35.45 33.25 -35.01
CA GLY A 150 -36.62 33.72 -35.76
C GLY A 150 -37.96 33.41 -35.10
N ALA A 151 -38.61 34.45 -34.57
CA ALA A 151 -40.00 34.47 -34.07
C ALA A 151 -40.80 35.54 -34.86
N PRO A 152 -42.07 35.89 -34.56
CA PRO A 152 -43.03 35.31 -33.58
C PRO A 152 -44.46 35.08 -34.13
N SER A 153 -45.35 34.42 -33.37
CA SER A 153 -46.81 34.72 -33.36
C SER A 153 -47.58 33.98 -32.24
N ASP A 154 -48.70 34.58 -31.83
CA ASP A 154 -49.74 34.16 -30.85
C ASP A 154 -51.06 34.87 -31.34
N PRO A 155 -52.32 34.56 -30.94
CA PRO A 155 -52.83 33.62 -29.92
C PRO A 155 -53.99 32.69 -30.36
N GLY A 156 -54.52 31.85 -29.46
CA GLY A 156 -55.83 31.19 -29.65
C GLY A 156 -56.28 30.22 -28.53
N THR A 157 -57.53 30.36 -28.04
CA THR A 157 -58.09 29.59 -26.90
C THR A 157 -59.41 28.87 -27.25
N VAL A 158 -59.57 27.57 -26.89
CA VAL A 158 -60.89 26.90 -26.73
C VAL A 158 -60.83 25.84 -25.60
N ALA A 159 -61.98 25.58 -24.96
CA ALA A 159 -62.22 24.87 -23.70
C ALA A 159 -62.06 23.32 -23.68
N ALA A 160 -62.12 22.75 -22.46
CA ALA A 160 -62.19 21.32 -22.14
C ALA A 160 -63.62 20.85 -21.78
N PRO A 161 -63.81 19.55 -21.47
CA PRO A 161 -64.51 19.20 -20.22
C PRO A 161 -63.86 18.06 -19.40
N ALA A 162 -64.24 17.95 -18.12
CA ALA A 162 -63.86 16.89 -17.15
C ALA A 162 -65.01 15.85 -16.99
N PRO A 163 -64.96 14.82 -16.09
CA PRO A 163 -64.70 14.88 -14.64
C PRO A 163 -63.56 13.89 -14.22
N GLU A 164 -63.37 13.32 -13.01
CA GLU A 164 -64.06 13.27 -11.69
C GLU A 164 -62.99 13.19 -10.54
N PRO A 165 -63.36 13.30 -9.24
CA PRO A 165 -62.40 13.51 -8.14
C PRO A 165 -61.95 12.24 -7.38
N THR A 166 -60.75 12.29 -6.78
CA THR A 166 -60.24 11.31 -5.81
C THR A 166 -59.63 11.95 -4.56
N ALA A 167 -59.41 11.14 -3.52
CA ALA A 167 -59.22 11.52 -2.11
C ALA A 167 -57.84 12.16 -1.79
N PRO A 168 -57.68 12.86 -0.63
CA PRO A 168 -56.47 13.64 -0.33
C PRO A 168 -55.22 12.79 -0.05
N ALA A 169 -54.05 13.39 -0.32
CA ALA A 169 -52.75 12.72 -0.22
C ALA A 169 -52.31 12.44 1.24
N PRO A 170 -51.63 11.32 1.51
CA PRO A 170 -51.06 11.01 2.82
C PRO A 170 -49.74 11.78 3.08
N THR A 171 -49.43 11.95 4.36
CA THR A 171 -48.20 12.56 4.88
C THR A 171 -46.93 11.83 4.41
N PRO A 172 -45.79 12.51 4.17
CA PRO A 172 -44.55 11.83 3.78
C PRO A 172 -44.02 10.89 4.87
N THR A 173 -43.86 9.62 4.53
CA THR A 173 -43.15 8.63 5.35
C THR A 173 -41.64 8.72 5.09
N ALA A 174 -40.82 8.52 6.12
CA ALA A 174 -39.35 8.53 5.98
C ALA A 174 -38.85 7.43 5.01
N PRO A 175 -37.73 7.65 4.30
CA PRO A 175 -37.15 6.63 3.43
C PRO A 175 -36.74 5.39 4.24
N GLY A 176 -37.37 4.25 3.96
CA GLY A 176 -36.98 2.98 4.55
C GLY A 176 -35.68 2.47 3.93
N PHE A 177 -34.76 1.97 4.77
CA PHE A 177 -33.58 1.25 4.29
C PHE A 177 -34.02 -0.03 3.57
N SER A 178 -33.93 -0.03 2.24
CA SER A 178 -34.09 -1.26 1.45
C SER A 178 -32.90 -2.17 1.73
N THR A 179 -33.14 -3.34 2.33
CA THR A 179 -32.15 -4.41 2.42
C THR A 179 -31.57 -4.67 1.03
N PRO A 180 -30.24 -4.74 0.86
CA PRO A 180 -29.64 -5.07 -0.43
C PRO A 180 -30.23 -6.39 -0.97
N ALA A 181 -30.55 -6.42 -2.27
CA ALA A 181 -30.86 -7.68 -2.93
C ALA A 181 -29.68 -8.65 -2.76
N PRO A 182 -29.93 -9.98 -2.67
CA PRO A 182 -28.85 -10.96 -2.62
C PRO A 182 -27.90 -10.73 -3.79
N VAL A 183 -26.63 -10.43 -3.49
CA VAL A 183 -25.59 -10.29 -4.50
C VAL A 183 -25.52 -11.63 -5.25
N PRO A 184 -25.66 -11.65 -6.59
CA PRO A 184 -25.49 -12.88 -7.35
C PRO A 184 -24.11 -13.47 -7.05
N PRO A 185 -23.98 -14.81 -6.88
CA PRO A 185 -22.66 -15.41 -6.65
C PRO A 185 -21.72 -15.00 -7.80
N PRO A 186 -20.47 -14.59 -7.50
CA PRO A 186 -19.58 -14.01 -8.50
C PRO A 186 -19.35 -15.01 -9.64
N ALA A 187 -19.55 -14.54 -10.88
CA ALA A 187 -19.34 -15.35 -12.06
C ALA A 187 -17.86 -15.77 -12.14
N GLY A 188 -17.58 -17.06 -12.00
CA GLY A 188 -16.21 -17.58 -11.90
C GLY A 188 -15.81 -18.12 -10.52
N GLN A 189 -16.75 -18.67 -9.73
CA GLN A 189 -16.37 -19.78 -8.84
C GLN A 189 -15.70 -20.88 -9.70
N PRO A 190 -14.55 -21.43 -9.28
CA PRO A 190 -14.02 -22.64 -9.90
C PRO A 190 -15.08 -23.74 -9.80
N THR A 191 -15.49 -24.32 -10.93
CA THR A 191 -16.28 -25.54 -10.93
C THR A 191 -15.36 -26.69 -10.56
N SER A 192 -15.21 -26.92 -9.27
CA SER A 192 -14.63 -28.15 -8.74
C SER A 192 -15.28 -29.36 -9.39
N GLN A 193 -14.45 -30.35 -9.71
CA GLN A 193 -14.94 -31.60 -10.29
C GLN A 193 -15.84 -32.29 -9.25
N SER A 194 -17.01 -32.80 -9.65
CA SER A 194 -17.82 -33.62 -8.75
C SER A 194 -17.15 -34.99 -8.54
N LEU A 195 -17.47 -35.67 -7.44
CA LEU A 195 -16.93 -37.00 -7.16
C LEU A 195 -17.22 -37.99 -8.30
N GLU A 196 -18.41 -37.93 -8.89
CA GLU A 196 -18.81 -38.80 -10.01
C GLU A 196 -17.96 -38.52 -11.25
N ALA A 197 -17.74 -37.23 -11.58
CA ALA A 197 -16.89 -36.84 -12.69
C ALA A 197 -15.41 -37.16 -12.44
N PHE A 198 -14.96 -37.18 -11.18
CA PHE A 198 -13.62 -37.62 -10.80
C PHE A 198 -13.46 -39.13 -10.98
N LEU A 199 -14.37 -39.93 -10.40
CA LEU A 199 -14.39 -41.38 -10.54
C LEU A 199 -14.47 -41.82 -12.01
N ASP A 200 -15.21 -41.09 -12.86
CA ASP A 200 -15.28 -41.36 -14.30
C ASP A 200 -13.95 -41.12 -15.00
N ARG A 201 -13.31 -39.96 -14.76
CA ARG A 201 -11.97 -39.65 -15.31
C ARG A 201 -10.90 -40.63 -14.83
N SER A 202 -11.00 -41.12 -13.59
CA SER A 202 -10.11 -42.14 -13.02
C SER A 202 -10.43 -43.58 -13.47
N GLY A 203 -11.54 -43.82 -14.19
CA GLY A 203 -11.98 -45.16 -14.59
C GLY A 203 -12.50 -46.03 -13.44
N LEU A 204 -12.90 -45.42 -12.33
CA LEU A 204 -13.31 -46.08 -11.08
C LEU A 204 -14.82 -46.15 -10.85
N THR A 205 -15.65 -45.53 -11.70
CA THR A 205 -17.12 -45.47 -11.53
C THR A 205 -17.77 -46.84 -11.27
N GLU A 206 -17.46 -47.84 -12.11
CA GLU A 206 -18.03 -49.20 -11.94
C GLU A 206 -17.52 -49.90 -10.68
N ALA A 207 -16.24 -49.75 -10.36
CA ALA A 207 -15.62 -50.35 -9.18
C ALA A 207 -16.12 -49.71 -7.87
N HIS A 208 -16.38 -48.39 -7.88
CA HIS A 208 -17.04 -47.71 -6.77
C HIS A 208 -18.50 -48.17 -6.61
N ALA A 209 -19.27 -48.23 -7.70
CA ALA A 209 -20.65 -48.73 -7.67
C ALA A 209 -20.75 -50.20 -7.20
N ALA A 210 -19.72 -51.02 -7.47
CA ALA A 210 -19.58 -52.38 -6.96
C ALA A 210 -19.09 -52.47 -5.50
N GLY A 211 -18.86 -51.34 -4.82
CA GLY A 211 -18.36 -51.29 -3.43
C GLY A 211 -16.90 -51.70 -3.25
N GLN A 212 -16.10 -51.69 -4.33
CA GLN A 212 -14.69 -52.10 -4.33
C GLN A 212 -13.76 -50.92 -4.04
N VAL A 213 -14.13 -49.71 -4.46
CA VAL A 213 -13.41 -48.46 -4.18
C VAL A 213 -14.11 -47.72 -3.03
N PRO A 214 -13.59 -47.78 -1.79
CA PRO A 214 -14.06 -46.92 -0.70
C PRO A 214 -13.72 -45.46 -1.01
N VAL A 215 -14.74 -44.61 -0.87
CA VAL A 215 -14.58 -43.14 -0.78
C VAL A 215 -14.70 -42.77 0.69
N VAL A 216 -13.77 -41.96 1.19
CA VAL A 216 -13.68 -41.52 2.59
C VAL A 216 -13.32 -40.03 2.67
N SER A 217 -13.67 -39.38 3.77
CA SER A 217 -13.50 -37.92 3.95
C SER A 217 -12.08 -37.46 4.20
N SER A 218 -11.17 -38.35 4.60
CA SER A 218 -9.79 -37.99 4.98
C SER A 218 -8.83 -39.18 4.93
N VAL A 219 -7.54 -38.87 4.88
CA VAL A 219 -6.43 -39.83 5.12
C VAL A 219 -6.57 -40.50 6.50
N ALA A 220 -7.01 -39.75 7.53
CA ALA A 220 -7.25 -40.30 8.85
C ALA A 220 -8.38 -41.35 8.85
N GLU A 221 -9.48 -41.11 8.15
CA GLU A 221 -10.55 -42.11 7.96
C GLU A 221 -10.08 -43.31 7.13
N ALA A 222 -9.33 -43.09 6.05
CA ALA A 222 -8.75 -44.16 5.22
C ALA A 222 -7.90 -45.14 6.04
N ARG A 223 -7.13 -44.66 7.01
CA ARG A 223 -6.35 -45.50 7.95
C ARG A 223 -7.22 -46.39 8.84
N THR A 224 -8.50 -46.07 9.06
CA THR A 224 -9.44 -46.89 9.84
C THR A 224 -10.09 -48.03 9.06
N LEU A 225 -9.92 -48.08 7.72
CA LEU A 225 -10.52 -49.11 6.88
C LEU A 225 -10.11 -50.52 7.31
N SER A 226 -11.11 -51.38 7.55
CA SER A 226 -10.92 -52.76 8.03
C SER A 226 -10.53 -53.77 6.95
N ARG A 227 -10.46 -53.35 5.68
CA ARG A 227 -10.09 -54.16 4.51
C ARG A 227 -9.31 -53.30 3.52
N ALA A 228 -8.22 -53.86 2.99
CA ALA A 228 -7.47 -53.23 1.91
C ALA A 228 -8.19 -53.43 0.56
N SER A 229 -8.54 -52.33 -0.10
CA SER A 229 -8.93 -52.30 -1.53
C SER A 229 -7.71 -52.05 -2.41
N ASP A 230 -7.83 -52.17 -3.73
CA ASP A 230 -6.71 -51.85 -4.64
C ASP A 230 -6.61 -50.35 -4.97
N HIS A 231 -7.72 -49.63 -4.81
CA HIS A 231 -7.79 -48.16 -4.79
C HIS A 231 -8.54 -47.68 -3.55
N VAL A 232 -8.15 -46.52 -3.01
CA VAL A 232 -8.92 -45.75 -2.03
C VAL A 232 -9.07 -44.32 -2.57
N VAL A 233 -10.24 -43.70 -2.42
CA VAL A 233 -10.45 -42.29 -2.78
C VAL A 233 -10.66 -41.47 -1.52
N VAL A 234 -9.86 -40.42 -1.35
CA VAL A 234 -10.07 -39.41 -0.31
C VAL A 234 -10.80 -38.22 -0.97
N SER A 235 -11.93 -37.81 -0.41
CA SER A 235 -12.80 -36.77 -0.98
C SER A 235 -13.57 -36.00 0.08
N ASP A 236 -13.51 -34.66 0.02
CA ASP A 236 -14.42 -33.76 0.76
C ASP A 236 -15.65 -33.33 -0.08
N GLY A 237 -15.83 -33.95 -1.25
CA GLY A 237 -16.83 -33.58 -2.26
C GLY A 237 -16.35 -32.55 -3.29
N THR A 238 -15.23 -31.86 -3.04
CA THR A 238 -14.68 -30.77 -3.87
C THR A 238 -13.26 -31.09 -4.33
N SER A 239 -12.38 -31.41 -3.39
CA SER A 239 -11.05 -31.99 -3.60
C SER A 239 -11.17 -33.51 -3.61
N HIS A 240 -10.45 -34.18 -4.52
CA HIS A 240 -10.48 -35.64 -4.68
C HIS A 240 -9.07 -36.16 -4.97
N VAL A 241 -8.66 -37.23 -4.27
CA VAL A 241 -7.35 -37.86 -4.44
C VAL A 241 -7.51 -39.36 -4.51
N VAL A 242 -6.95 -39.98 -5.56
CA VAL A 242 -6.84 -41.43 -5.68
C VAL A 242 -5.55 -41.92 -5.02
N PHE A 243 -5.65 -43.02 -4.28
CA PHE A 243 -4.55 -43.72 -3.65
C PHE A 243 -4.50 -45.14 -4.17
N ASP A 244 -3.46 -45.46 -4.95
CA ASP A 244 -3.28 -46.75 -5.63
C ASP A 244 -2.35 -47.67 -4.82
N LYS A 245 -2.81 -48.88 -4.53
CA LYS A 245 -2.08 -49.84 -3.67
C LYS A 245 -0.77 -50.30 -4.31
N GLY A 246 0.34 -50.09 -3.61
CA GLY A 246 1.67 -50.47 -4.06
C GLY A 246 2.21 -49.71 -5.29
N ALA A 247 1.53 -48.65 -5.73
CA ALA A 247 1.99 -47.83 -6.85
C ALA A 247 3.18 -46.92 -6.45
N ALA A 248 4.10 -46.69 -7.38
CA ALA A 248 5.12 -45.63 -7.24
C ALA A 248 4.43 -44.25 -7.21
N SER A 249 4.88 -43.37 -6.33
CA SER A 249 4.04 -42.32 -5.75
C SER A 249 4.74 -40.96 -5.64
N GLU A 250 3.93 -39.91 -5.44
CA GLU A 250 4.40 -38.57 -5.08
C GLU A 250 4.09 -38.26 -3.60
N VAL A 251 3.00 -38.83 -3.07
CA VAL A 251 2.69 -38.93 -1.64
C VAL A 251 2.38 -40.40 -1.32
N THR A 252 2.88 -40.90 -0.19
CA THR A 252 2.71 -42.30 0.22
C THR A 252 2.01 -42.38 1.57
N GLU A 253 0.95 -43.16 1.64
CA GLU A 253 0.16 -43.39 2.86
C GLU A 253 0.01 -44.89 3.15
N THR A 254 -0.43 -45.24 4.36
CA THR A 254 -0.60 -46.65 4.78
C THR A 254 -2.01 -46.91 5.30
N PHE A 255 -2.82 -47.63 4.54
CA PHE A 255 -4.20 -47.99 4.90
C PHE A 255 -4.32 -49.51 5.09
N SER A 256 -5.01 -49.96 6.14
CA SER A 256 -5.20 -51.39 6.43
C SER A 256 -3.91 -52.24 6.44
N GLY A 257 -2.76 -51.64 6.77
CA GLY A 257 -1.44 -52.30 6.75
C GLY A 257 -0.81 -52.48 5.35
N SER A 258 -1.38 -51.89 4.30
CA SER A 258 -0.80 -51.83 2.95
C SER A 258 -0.35 -50.41 2.60
N SER A 259 0.71 -50.28 1.81
CA SER A 259 1.17 -48.98 1.29
C SER A 259 0.39 -48.58 0.04
N TYR A 260 0.02 -47.30 -0.06
CA TYR A 260 -0.69 -46.71 -1.20
C TYR A 260 0.01 -45.43 -1.67
N GLY A 261 -0.02 -45.21 -2.97
CA GLY A 261 0.57 -44.05 -3.62
C GLY A 261 -0.48 -43.12 -4.23
N ALA A 262 -0.42 -41.84 -3.91
CA ALA A 262 -1.11 -40.79 -4.67
C ALA A 262 -0.18 -40.19 -5.73
N ARG A 263 -0.79 -39.68 -6.81
CA ARG A 263 -0.14 -38.92 -7.88
C ARG A 263 -1.03 -37.77 -8.31
N PHE A 264 -0.43 -36.66 -8.68
CA PHE A 264 -1.11 -35.45 -9.09
C PHE A 264 -0.92 -35.19 -10.59
N GLN A 265 -1.92 -34.58 -11.23
CA GLN A 265 -1.85 -34.15 -12.64
C GLN A 265 -2.16 -32.66 -12.72
N ASP A 266 -3.41 -32.27 -12.46
CA ASP A 266 -3.88 -30.90 -12.64
C ASP A 266 -3.38 -29.95 -11.55
N CYS A 267 -3.40 -30.38 -10.28
CA CYS A 267 -2.89 -29.65 -9.11
C CYS A 267 -2.49 -30.61 -7.98
N VAL A 268 -1.75 -30.13 -6.98
CA VAL A 268 -1.44 -30.90 -5.76
C VAL A 268 -2.50 -30.62 -4.70
N GLU A 269 -3.33 -31.61 -4.42
CA GLU A 269 -4.46 -31.54 -3.49
C GLU A 269 -4.02 -31.83 -2.05
N LEU A 270 -4.12 -30.83 -1.16
CA LEU A 270 -3.62 -30.93 0.22
C LEU A 270 -4.40 -31.95 1.08
N ILE A 271 -5.59 -32.39 0.65
CA ILE A 271 -6.35 -33.49 1.27
C ILE A 271 -5.63 -34.85 1.19
N ALA A 272 -4.56 -34.96 0.39
CA ALA A 272 -3.69 -36.14 0.33
C ALA A 272 -2.81 -36.34 1.58
N TRP A 273 -2.79 -35.39 2.53
CA TRP A 273 -2.05 -35.49 3.78
C TRP A 273 -2.98 -35.57 4.99
N ASP A 274 -2.49 -36.22 6.03
CA ASP A 274 -2.99 -36.01 7.39
C ASP A 274 -2.56 -34.61 7.88
N ILE A 275 -3.47 -33.84 8.46
CA ILE A 275 -3.24 -32.42 8.81
C ILE A 275 -2.99 -32.28 10.32
N PRO A 276 -1.73 -32.11 10.76
CA PRO A 276 -1.40 -31.93 12.17
C PRO A 276 -1.86 -30.56 12.71
N ALA A 277 -1.86 -30.42 14.04
CA ALA A 277 -2.24 -29.18 14.73
C ALA A 277 -1.32 -27.97 14.45
N ASP A 278 -0.13 -28.22 13.91
CA ASP A 278 0.73 -27.24 13.24
C ASP A 278 1.04 -27.75 11.82
N ALA A 279 0.29 -27.26 10.85
CA ALA A 279 0.37 -27.68 9.44
C ALA A 279 1.55 -27.08 8.68
N GLY A 280 2.48 -26.36 9.34
CA GLY A 280 3.54 -25.60 8.66
C GLY A 280 4.47 -26.46 7.81
N GLU A 281 4.88 -27.63 8.31
CA GLU A 281 5.70 -28.59 7.56
C GLU A 281 4.93 -29.22 6.39
N THR A 282 3.67 -29.59 6.61
CA THR A 282 2.78 -30.14 5.57
C THR A 282 2.54 -29.16 4.42
N LEU A 283 2.24 -27.89 4.74
CA LEU A 283 2.02 -26.82 3.76
C LEU A 283 3.27 -26.56 2.91
N ASN A 284 4.45 -26.46 3.53
CA ASN A 284 5.71 -26.29 2.80
C ASN A 284 6.02 -27.53 1.93
N THR A 285 5.84 -28.75 2.45
CA THR A 285 6.08 -30.00 1.70
C THR A 285 5.19 -30.13 0.47
N ALA A 286 3.92 -29.74 0.58
CA ALA A 286 2.97 -29.75 -0.52
C ALA A 286 3.25 -28.63 -1.55
N ALA A 287 3.65 -27.43 -1.10
CA ALA A 287 4.08 -26.34 -1.97
C ALA A 287 5.35 -26.71 -2.77
N GLU A 288 6.33 -27.35 -2.14
CA GLU A 288 7.50 -27.88 -2.85
C GLU A 288 7.14 -28.97 -3.87
N LEU A 289 6.17 -29.84 -3.57
CA LEU A 289 5.73 -30.85 -4.52
C LEU A 289 5.02 -30.22 -5.72
N ALA A 290 4.18 -29.22 -5.50
CA ALA A 290 3.51 -28.46 -6.55
C ALA A 290 4.52 -27.70 -7.42
N ALA A 291 5.54 -27.07 -6.82
CA ALA A 291 6.65 -26.44 -7.54
C ALA A 291 7.45 -27.42 -8.39
N ARG A 292 7.85 -28.58 -7.84
CA ARG A 292 8.54 -29.66 -8.59
C ARG A 292 7.74 -30.21 -9.78
N LYS A 293 6.43 -29.93 -9.83
CA LYS A 293 5.51 -30.32 -10.91
C LYS A 293 5.11 -29.17 -11.83
N GLY A 294 5.49 -27.93 -11.52
CA GLY A 294 5.03 -26.74 -12.26
C GLY A 294 3.52 -26.51 -12.16
N THR A 295 2.92 -26.71 -10.99
CA THR A 295 1.46 -26.58 -10.78
C THR A 295 1.09 -25.88 -9.46
N THR A 296 -0.20 -25.79 -9.16
CA THR A 296 -0.84 -25.13 -8.03
C THR A 296 -0.94 -26.04 -6.82
N LEU A 297 -0.80 -25.48 -5.62
CA LEU A 297 -1.22 -26.09 -4.36
C LEU A 297 -2.72 -25.80 -4.13
N ALA A 298 -3.55 -26.83 -4.12
CA ALA A 298 -4.98 -26.72 -3.81
C ALA A 298 -5.23 -27.05 -2.33
N LEU A 299 -5.90 -26.13 -1.61
CA LEU A 299 -6.32 -26.31 -0.22
C LEU A 299 -7.71 -26.95 -0.15
N ALA A 300 -7.96 -27.76 0.89
CA ALA A 300 -9.28 -28.34 1.12
C ALA A 300 -10.29 -27.25 1.54
N PRO A 301 -11.51 -27.19 0.98
CA PRO A 301 -12.47 -26.13 1.28
C PRO A 301 -12.87 -26.09 2.75
N SER A 302 -13.05 -24.90 3.30
CA SER A 302 -13.43 -24.67 4.70
C SER A 302 -12.49 -25.26 5.76
N GLN A 303 -11.39 -25.90 5.38
CA GLN A 303 -10.38 -26.41 6.30
C GLN A 303 -9.60 -25.23 6.92
N THR A 304 -9.39 -25.29 8.23
CA THR A 304 -8.50 -24.37 8.94
C THR A 304 -7.11 -25.00 9.05
N TYR A 305 -6.10 -24.33 8.50
CA TYR A 305 -4.70 -24.69 8.61
C TYR A 305 -4.01 -23.74 9.59
N ARG A 306 -3.93 -24.17 10.85
CA ARG A 306 -3.11 -23.53 11.86
C ARG A 306 -1.65 -23.93 11.66
N TYR A 307 -0.72 -22.99 11.70
CA TYR A 307 0.71 -23.29 11.61
C TYR A 307 1.60 -22.30 12.35
N SER A 308 2.84 -22.68 12.64
CA SER A 308 3.90 -21.76 13.09
C SER A 308 4.95 -21.52 12.01
N GLY A 309 5.70 -20.43 12.15
CA GLY A 309 6.69 -20.02 11.15
C GLY A 309 6.04 -19.45 9.88
N THR A 310 6.56 -19.85 8.72
CA THR A 310 6.24 -19.25 7.41
C THR A 310 5.99 -20.35 6.38
N VAL A 311 4.94 -20.20 5.57
CA VAL A 311 4.75 -20.99 4.34
C VAL A 311 5.53 -20.31 3.21
N LYS A 312 6.49 -21.02 2.63
CA LYS A 312 7.31 -20.54 1.52
C LYS A 312 6.76 -21.07 0.20
N LEU A 313 6.69 -20.20 -0.80
CA LEU A 313 6.20 -20.51 -2.13
C LEU A 313 7.39 -20.45 -3.11
N PRO A 314 7.92 -21.60 -3.58
CA PRO A 314 9.08 -21.62 -4.48
C PRO A 314 8.78 -21.02 -5.86
N ARG A 315 9.81 -20.58 -6.57
CA ARG A 315 9.72 -19.95 -7.90
C ARG A 315 8.88 -20.72 -8.93
N ASP A 316 8.96 -22.06 -8.93
CA ASP A 316 8.26 -22.92 -9.90
C ASP A 316 6.80 -23.25 -9.50
N LEU A 317 6.30 -22.74 -8.37
CA LEU A 317 4.91 -22.90 -7.94
C LEU A 317 4.00 -21.94 -8.73
N THR A 318 3.01 -22.46 -9.46
CA THR A 318 2.08 -21.59 -10.22
C THR A 318 1.05 -20.88 -9.33
N GLY A 319 0.81 -21.34 -8.10
CA GLY A 319 -0.10 -20.66 -7.19
C GLY A 319 -0.58 -21.43 -5.96
N ILE A 320 -1.51 -20.79 -5.26
CA ILE A 320 -2.39 -21.40 -4.24
C ILE A 320 -3.85 -21.19 -4.69
N GLU A 321 -4.59 -22.29 -4.83
CA GLU A 321 -6.04 -22.29 -4.93
C GLU A 321 -6.63 -22.57 -3.54
N GLY A 322 -7.23 -21.56 -2.92
CA GLY A 322 -7.64 -21.62 -1.51
C GLY A 322 -8.98 -22.30 -1.24
N ARG A 323 -9.89 -22.33 -2.21
CA ARG A 323 -11.26 -22.93 -2.13
C ARG A 323 -12.08 -22.57 -0.87
N GLY A 324 -11.82 -21.43 -0.24
CA GLY A 324 -12.47 -20.98 0.99
C GLY A 324 -11.83 -21.50 2.29
N ALA A 325 -10.64 -22.11 2.22
CA ALA A 325 -9.84 -22.47 3.39
C ALA A 325 -9.44 -21.25 4.23
N THR A 326 -9.07 -21.50 5.50
CA THR A 326 -8.53 -20.49 6.41
C THR A 326 -7.10 -20.82 6.82
N LEU A 327 -6.17 -19.91 6.59
CA LEU A 327 -4.80 -19.96 7.10
C LEU A 327 -4.74 -19.22 8.45
N THR A 328 -4.26 -19.88 9.51
CA THR A 328 -4.10 -19.29 10.85
C THR A 328 -2.63 -19.33 11.27
N PRO A 329 -1.79 -18.40 10.76
CA PRO A 329 -0.39 -18.28 11.15
C PRO A 329 -0.22 -17.91 12.63
N THR A 330 0.77 -18.52 13.27
CA THR A 330 1.14 -18.25 14.66
C THR A 330 2.62 -17.86 14.73
N GLY A 331 2.91 -16.66 15.22
CA GLY A 331 4.28 -16.13 15.23
C GLY A 331 4.38 -14.74 15.81
N LYS A 332 5.34 -14.52 16.73
CA LYS A 332 5.52 -13.24 17.41
C LYS A 332 6.77 -12.53 16.88
N GLY A 333 6.57 -11.57 15.98
CA GLY A 333 7.59 -10.71 15.41
C GLY A 333 7.64 -9.31 16.03
N SER A 334 8.61 -8.53 15.56
CA SER A 334 8.82 -7.10 15.83
C SER A 334 8.90 -6.30 14.51
N SER A 335 8.88 -4.97 14.57
CA SER A 335 9.05 -4.12 13.38
C SER A 335 10.33 -4.40 12.57
N ALA A 336 11.43 -4.80 13.24
CA ALA A 336 12.69 -5.16 12.60
C ALA A 336 12.78 -6.64 12.16
N ARG A 337 11.90 -7.50 12.69
CA ARG A 337 11.82 -8.95 12.37
C ARG A 337 10.35 -9.39 12.40
N PRO A 338 9.55 -9.04 11.38
CA PRO A 338 8.13 -9.34 11.36
C PRO A 338 7.86 -10.84 11.18
N ALA A 339 6.68 -11.29 11.62
CA ALA A 339 6.23 -12.67 11.47
C ALA A 339 5.55 -12.84 10.10
N ILE A 340 6.23 -13.44 9.12
CA ILE A 340 5.71 -13.60 7.75
C ILE A 340 4.86 -14.87 7.69
N ALA A 341 3.59 -14.76 7.31
CA ALA A 341 2.68 -15.90 7.19
C ALA A 341 2.88 -16.68 5.88
N VAL A 342 2.91 -15.97 4.75
CA VAL A 342 3.21 -16.50 3.41
C VAL A 342 4.32 -15.66 2.77
N GLN A 343 5.38 -16.33 2.30
CA GLN A 343 6.52 -15.70 1.62
C GLN A 343 6.69 -16.30 0.22
N LEU A 344 6.61 -15.46 -0.81
CA LEU A 344 7.02 -15.82 -2.16
C LEU A 344 8.54 -15.76 -2.25
N GLU A 345 9.14 -16.75 -2.91
CA GLU A 345 10.57 -16.72 -3.20
C GLU A 345 10.92 -15.49 -4.07
N THR A 346 12.04 -14.84 -3.78
CA THR A 346 12.51 -13.65 -4.50
C THR A 346 12.60 -13.92 -6.00
N GLU A 347 12.07 -13.02 -6.84
CA GLU A 347 11.94 -13.18 -8.30
C GLU A 347 11.01 -14.31 -8.78
N SER A 348 10.05 -14.75 -7.95
CA SER A 348 8.92 -15.56 -8.43
C SER A 348 8.15 -14.83 -9.53
N THR A 349 7.72 -15.56 -10.57
CA THR A 349 6.96 -15.02 -11.69
C THR A 349 5.72 -15.86 -12.03
N GLY A 350 4.66 -15.22 -12.53
CA GLY A 350 3.44 -15.88 -13.04
C GLY A 350 2.53 -16.50 -11.98
N MET A 351 2.83 -16.30 -10.70
CA MET A 351 2.13 -16.94 -9.58
C MET A 351 0.74 -16.34 -9.33
N SER A 352 -0.27 -17.16 -9.01
CA SER A 352 -1.58 -16.68 -8.56
C SER A 352 -1.99 -17.23 -7.19
N LEU A 353 -2.39 -16.33 -6.29
CA LEU A 353 -2.91 -16.66 -4.96
C LEU A 353 -4.38 -16.24 -4.91
N HIS A 354 -5.30 -17.16 -4.62
CA HIS A 354 -6.72 -16.79 -4.57
C HIS A 354 -7.61 -17.63 -3.66
N ASP A 355 -8.77 -17.06 -3.31
CA ASP A 355 -9.90 -17.72 -2.65
C ASP A 355 -9.58 -18.35 -1.28
N PHE A 356 -8.84 -17.66 -0.39
CA PHE A 356 -8.68 -18.07 1.01
C PHE A 356 -8.81 -16.91 2.00
N THR A 357 -9.09 -17.26 3.26
CA THR A 357 -8.96 -16.36 4.41
C THR A 357 -7.60 -16.56 5.08
N MET A 358 -7.01 -15.50 5.60
CA MET A 358 -5.83 -15.53 6.44
C MET A 358 -6.14 -14.77 7.74
N ASP A 359 -6.28 -15.50 8.85
CA ASP A 359 -6.52 -14.92 10.17
C ASP A 359 -5.21 -14.64 10.90
N MET A 360 -4.84 -13.37 10.96
CA MET A 360 -3.59 -12.91 11.57
C MET A 360 -3.70 -12.70 13.09
N ALA A 361 -4.84 -13.00 13.73
CA ALA A 361 -5.10 -12.69 15.15
C ALA A 361 -4.05 -13.21 16.14
N GLU A 362 -3.42 -14.35 15.82
CA GLU A 362 -2.39 -14.96 16.67
C GLU A 362 -0.95 -14.59 16.31
N THR A 363 -0.75 -13.67 15.37
CA THR A 363 0.57 -13.09 15.09
C THR A 363 0.93 -11.93 16.04
N SER A 364 2.11 -11.35 15.89
CA SER A 364 2.39 -9.94 16.26
C SER A 364 3.43 -9.39 15.30
N HIS A 365 3.28 -8.15 14.86
CA HIS A 365 4.00 -7.61 13.71
C HIS A 365 3.95 -8.56 12.49
N GLY A 366 2.74 -9.06 12.19
CA GLY A 366 2.53 -10.00 11.10
C GLY A 366 2.62 -9.34 9.71
N ILE A 367 3.27 -10.03 8.75
CA ILE A 367 3.09 -9.79 7.32
C ILE A 367 2.24 -10.93 6.77
N GLY A 368 1.11 -10.63 6.14
CA GLY A 368 0.25 -11.66 5.55
C GLY A 368 0.90 -12.31 4.33
N ILE A 369 1.09 -11.53 3.27
CA ILE A 369 1.78 -11.96 2.04
C ILE A 369 3.01 -11.07 1.81
N GLN A 370 4.19 -11.68 1.73
CA GLN A 370 5.44 -11.00 1.36
C GLN A 370 5.96 -11.51 0.00
N GLY A 371 6.37 -10.59 -0.88
CA GLY A 371 7.10 -10.91 -2.10
C GLY A 371 8.26 -9.93 -2.34
N ASN A 372 9.30 -10.38 -3.03
CA ASN A 372 10.46 -9.56 -3.39
C ASN A 372 10.76 -9.68 -4.89
N SER A 373 10.85 -8.56 -5.61
CA SER A 373 11.24 -8.51 -7.02
C SER A 373 10.36 -9.38 -7.94
N VAL A 374 9.07 -9.52 -7.60
CA VAL A 374 8.10 -10.45 -8.20
C VAL A 374 7.48 -9.91 -9.50
N LYS A 375 7.07 -10.82 -10.40
CA LYS A 375 6.46 -10.47 -11.70
C LYS A 375 5.20 -11.28 -12.00
N ASP A 376 4.32 -10.72 -12.83
CA ASP A 376 3.09 -11.38 -13.31
C ASP A 376 2.20 -11.97 -12.16
N LEU A 377 2.25 -11.34 -10.99
CA LEU A 377 1.66 -11.84 -9.74
C LEU A 377 0.18 -11.45 -9.62
N ASN A 378 -0.68 -12.43 -9.32
CA ASN A 378 -2.13 -12.24 -9.22
C ASN A 378 -2.66 -12.64 -7.83
N ILE A 379 -2.95 -11.66 -6.97
CA ILE A 379 -3.55 -11.83 -5.64
C ILE A 379 -5.04 -11.47 -5.73
N ARG A 380 -5.95 -12.44 -5.56
CA ARG A 380 -7.37 -12.27 -5.92
C ARG A 380 -8.32 -12.87 -4.88
N ARG A 381 -9.36 -12.14 -4.46
CA ARG A 381 -10.42 -12.64 -3.56
C ARG A 381 -9.88 -13.28 -2.25
N ILE A 382 -8.85 -12.68 -1.67
CA ILE A 382 -8.29 -13.12 -0.37
C ILE A 382 -8.82 -12.21 0.74
N HIS A 383 -9.13 -12.78 1.90
CA HIS A 383 -9.48 -12.02 3.11
C HIS A 383 -8.37 -12.11 4.14
N ILE A 384 -7.58 -11.05 4.30
CA ILE A 384 -6.64 -10.93 5.42
C ILE A 384 -7.38 -10.29 6.59
N ALA A 385 -7.71 -11.10 7.60
CA ALA A 385 -8.39 -10.69 8.82
C ALA A 385 -7.38 -10.41 9.94
N ASN A 386 -7.73 -9.49 10.86
CA ASN A 386 -6.97 -9.20 12.08
C ASN A 386 -5.49 -8.80 11.82
N ALA A 387 -5.22 -8.14 10.69
CA ALA A 387 -3.89 -7.64 10.35
C ALA A 387 -3.42 -6.62 11.41
N ASN A 388 -2.13 -6.70 11.74
CA ASN A 388 -1.53 -5.93 12.84
C ASN A 388 -0.15 -5.35 12.51
N HIS A 389 0.33 -5.50 11.27
CA HIS A 389 1.49 -4.77 10.76
C HIS A 389 1.41 -4.57 9.24
N ARG A 390 1.58 -5.61 8.41
CA ARG A 390 1.38 -5.49 6.94
C ARG A 390 0.43 -6.56 6.41
N GLY A 391 -0.56 -6.16 5.61
CA GLY A 391 -1.42 -7.11 4.89
C GLY A 391 -0.66 -7.77 3.75
N ILE A 392 -0.31 -6.96 2.74
CA ILE A 392 0.54 -7.34 1.62
C ILE A 392 1.77 -6.42 1.59
N GLN A 393 2.97 -6.97 1.41
CA GLN A 393 4.21 -6.22 1.17
C GLN A 393 4.92 -6.78 -0.07
N LEU A 394 5.19 -5.92 -1.05
CA LEU A 394 6.01 -6.23 -2.22
C LEU A 394 7.18 -5.25 -2.32
N SER A 395 8.42 -5.75 -2.36
CA SER A 395 9.63 -4.91 -2.38
C SER A 395 10.47 -5.17 -3.63
N ALA A 396 10.85 -4.15 -4.40
CA ALA A 396 11.82 -4.26 -5.49
C ALA A 396 13.23 -3.95 -4.94
N SER A 397 13.96 -4.99 -4.53
CA SER A 397 15.28 -4.87 -3.89
C SER A 397 16.43 -5.54 -4.64
N VAL A 398 16.14 -6.64 -5.35
CA VAL A 398 17.09 -7.40 -6.18
C VAL A 398 16.90 -7.02 -7.65
N SER A 399 15.67 -7.09 -8.14
CA SER A 399 15.27 -6.67 -9.49
C SER A 399 13.87 -6.03 -9.47
N ASP A 400 13.39 -5.51 -10.61
CA ASP A 400 12.11 -4.80 -10.72
C ASP A 400 10.89 -5.65 -10.31
N ILE A 401 9.86 -5.00 -9.76
CA ILE A 401 8.49 -5.54 -9.71
C ILE A 401 7.75 -5.09 -10.98
N ASP A 402 7.03 -6.02 -11.62
CA ASP A 402 6.26 -5.73 -12.84
C ASP A 402 4.94 -6.53 -12.91
N ASN A 403 3.93 -5.96 -13.56
CA ASN A 403 2.62 -6.55 -13.83
C ASN A 403 1.97 -7.29 -12.63
N VAL A 404 1.75 -6.58 -11.52
CA VAL A 404 1.06 -7.13 -10.34
C VAL A 404 -0.42 -6.75 -10.36
N LEU A 405 -1.30 -7.70 -10.07
CA LEU A 405 -2.74 -7.50 -9.89
C LEU A 405 -3.16 -7.89 -8.47
N ILE A 406 -3.77 -6.94 -7.75
CA ILE A 406 -4.42 -7.16 -6.45
C ILE A 406 -5.90 -6.78 -6.59
N GLU A 407 -6.79 -7.76 -6.62
CA GLU A 407 -8.22 -7.53 -6.87
C GLU A 407 -9.20 -8.25 -5.94
N ASP A 408 -10.40 -7.67 -5.82
CA ASP A 408 -11.59 -8.23 -5.15
C ASP A 408 -11.33 -8.73 -3.71
N SER A 409 -10.25 -8.25 -3.08
CA SER A 409 -9.73 -8.76 -1.81
C SER A 409 -10.11 -7.86 -0.64
N ARG A 410 -10.11 -8.43 0.57
CA ARG A 410 -10.44 -7.73 1.82
C ARG A 410 -9.25 -7.73 2.77
N ILE A 411 -8.95 -6.58 3.36
CA ILE A 411 -7.96 -6.45 4.42
C ILE A 411 -8.60 -5.70 5.59
N ASP A 412 -8.75 -6.38 6.74
CA ASP A 412 -9.14 -5.77 8.01
C ASP A 412 -7.89 -5.67 8.91
N ASN A 413 -7.49 -4.43 9.20
CA ASN A 413 -6.27 -4.05 9.91
C ASN A 413 -6.63 -3.10 11.07
N VAL A 414 -5.71 -2.85 12.00
CA VAL A 414 -5.93 -1.92 13.13
C VAL A 414 -6.21 -0.49 12.64
N THR A 415 -7.12 0.25 13.29
CA THR A 415 -7.45 1.64 12.91
C THR A 415 -6.21 2.52 12.80
N GLY A 416 -6.13 3.35 11.74
CA GLY A 416 -5.00 4.23 11.49
C GLY A 416 -4.96 5.46 12.42
N GLU A 417 -4.27 5.31 13.54
CA GLU A 417 -3.98 6.36 14.54
C GLU A 417 -2.49 6.74 14.55
N PRO A 418 -2.06 7.87 15.15
CA PRO A 418 -0.66 8.32 15.15
C PRO A 418 0.33 7.27 15.67
N GLU A 419 -0.08 6.47 16.65
CA GLU A 419 0.70 5.40 17.28
C GLU A 419 0.94 4.22 16.33
N THR A 420 0.23 4.17 15.19
CA THR A 420 0.39 3.14 14.15
C THR A 420 1.34 3.54 13.02
N LYS A 421 1.92 4.76 13.05
CA LYS A 421 2.88 5.28 12.06
C LYS A 421 4.05 4.32 11.83
N GLY A 422 4.30 3.95 10.58
CA GLY A 422 5.33 2.97 10.19
C GLY A 422 5.05 1.52 10.64
N VAL A 423 4.04 1.29 11.47
CA VAL A 423 3.69 -0.02 12.02
C VAL A 423 2.56 -0.68 11.23
N ALA A 424 1.42 -0.02 11.00
CA ALA A 424 0.28 -0.65 10.34
C ALA A 424 0.06 -0.13 8.91
N ASN A 425 0.23 -0.97 7.89
CA ASN A 425 -0.08 -0.62 6.49
C ASN A 425 -0.81 -1.79 5.81
N SER A 426 -1.89 -1.55 5.08
CA SER A 426 -2.69 -2.68 4.53
C SER A 426 -2.10 -3.25 3.24
N ILE A 427 -1.69 -2.41 2.29
CA ILE A 427 -0.86 -2.79 1.14
C ILE A 427 0.36 -1.86 1.08
N VAL A 428 1.57 -2.43 0.95
CA VAL A 428 2.84 -1.72 0.75
C VAL A 428 3.50 -2.22 -0.52
N ILE A 429 3.87 -1.29 -1.42
CA ILE A 429 4.73 -1.56 -2.57
C ILE A 429 5.85 -0.53 -2.57
N GLU A 430 7.09 -1.00 -2.50
CA GLU A 430 8.28 -0.18 -2.30
C GLU A 430 9.40 -0.57 -3.29
N ALA A 431 10.02 0.41 -3.93
CA ALA A 431 11.20 0.25 -4.76
C ALA A 431 12.41 0.95 -4.12
N VAL A 432 13.59 0.37 -4.32
CA VAL A 432 14.82 0.83 -3.68
C VAL A 432 15.51 1.94 -4.50
N GLN A 433 15.87 3.03 -3.81
CA GLN A 433 16.62 4.14 -4.39
C GLN A 433 18.10 3.82 -4.58
N GLU A 434 18.82 4.73 -5.25
CA GLU A 434 20.26 4.83 -5.09
C GLU A 434 20.64 5.01 -3.62
N GLN A 435 21.81 4.47 -3.22
CA GLN A 435 22.18 4.39 -1.80
C GLN A 435 22.35 5.78 -1.18
N GLU A 436 21.78 5.94 0.02
CA GLU A 436 21.96 7.13 0.85
C GLU A 436 22.73 6.80 2.12
N ASN A 437 23.74 7.62 2.44
CA ASN A 437 24.64 7.49 3.58
C ASN A 437 24.86 8.82 4.33
N THR A 438 24.29 9.93 3.85
CA THR A 438 24.53 11.29 4.36
C THR A 438 23.46 11.79 5.34
N TYR A 439 22.22 11.32 5.22
CA TYR A 439 21.05 11.81 5.97
C TYR A 439 20.54 10.78 7.00
N ASP A 440 19.79 11.24 8.02
CA ASP A 440 19.33 10.38 9.11
C ASP A 440 18.33 9.31 8.62
N ARG A 441 18.63 8.05 8.95
CA ARG A 441 17.84 6.86 8.61
C ARG A 441 16.40 6.89 9.12
N LYS A 442 16.06 7.75 10.09
CA LYS A 442 14.68 7.94 10.58
C LYS A 442 13.75 8.65 9.59
N SER A 443 14.26 9.55 8.75
CA SER A 443 13.43 10.23 7.74
C SER A 443 14.29 10.80 6.60
N PRO A 444 15.00 9.92 5.86
CA PRO A 444 16.05 10.35 4.93
C PRO A 444 15.48 11.19 3.77
N TYR A 445 14.24 10.94 3.34
CA TYR A 445 13.58 11.70 2.28
C TYR A 445 13.34 13.16 2.70
N TRP A 446 12.80 13.40 3.90
CA TRP A 446 12.62 14.75 4.44
C TRP A 446 13.95 15.45 4.72
N ASP A 447 14.88 14.73 5.34
CA ASP A 447 16.16 15.28 5.77
C ASP A 447 17.01 15.71 4.56
N ARG A 448 17.03 14.86 3.51
CA ARG A 448 17.64 15.22 2.23
C ARG A 448 16.88 16.31 1.49
N TYR A 449 15.55 16.23 1.39
CA TYR A 449 14.76 17.19 0.63
C TYR A 449 14.89 18.59 1.21
N THR A 450 14.82 18.75 2.54
CA THR A 450 14.98 20.06 3.20
C THR A 450 16.41 20.62 3.12
N ASP A 451 17.41 19.81 2.77
CA ASP A 451 18.78 20.27 2.55
C ASP A 451 19.10 20.56 1.07
N THR A 452 18.50 19.82 0.13
CA THR A 452 18.90 19.82 -1.30
C THR A 452 17.81 20.16 -2.32
N GLY A 453 16.53 20.05 -1.98
CA GLY A 453 15.40 20.27 -2.89
C GLY A 453 14.97 19.06 -3.71
N GLY A 454 15.49 17.87 -3.40
CA GLY A 454 15.06 16.61 -4.02
C GLY A 454 15.53 15.39 -3.23
N ILE A 455 15.19 14.19 -3.70
CA ILE A 455 15.61 12.90 -3.11
C ILE A 455 16.61 12.16 -4.02
N ASN A 456 16.96 10.91 -3.73
CA ASN A 456 17.69 10.05 -4.68
C ASN A 456 16.73 9.49 -5.73
N PRO A 457 17.18 9.24 -6.97
CA PRO A 457 16.39 8.54 -7.97
C PRO A 457 16.21 7.06 -7.58
N GLN A 458 15.25 6.40 -8.24
CA GLN A 458 15.02 4.97 -8.05
C GLN A 458 16.09 4.12 -8.77
N ARG A 459 16.64 3.11 -8.08
CA ARG A 459 17.64 2.15 -8.62
C ARG A 459 16.97 0.92 -9.25
N LEU A 460 15.81 0.54 -8.73
CA LEU A 460 14.92 -0.47 -9.28
C LEU A 460 13.51 0.11 -9.37
N HIS A 461 12.64 -0.49 -10.16
CA HIS A 461 11.29 0.03 -10.40
C HIS A 461 10.20 -0.94 -9.92
N ALA A 462 9.06 -0.38 -9.52
CA ALA A 462 7.82 -1.11 -9.35
C ALA A 462 6.77 -0.51 -10.29
N ARG A 463 6.28 -1.27 -11.26
CA ARG A 463 5.44 -0.75 -12.37
C ARG A 463 4.32 -1.70 -12.80
N ASN A 464 3.40 -1.16 -13.61
CA ASN A 464 2.21 -1.86 -14.12
C ASN A 464 1.35 -2.51 -13.01
N ILE A 465 1.39 -1.96 -11.79
CA ILE A 465 0.61 -2.44 -10.66
C ILE A 465 -0.86 -2.05 -10.85
N ARG A 466 -1.78 -2.97 -10.59
CA ARG A 466 -3.23 -2.76 -10.65
C ARG A 466 -3.85 -3.20 -9.32
N ILE A 467 -4.27 -2.24 -8.50
CA ILE A 467 -4.97 -2.49 -7.23
C ILE A 467 -6.43 -2.06 -7.41
N ARG A 468 -7.36 -3.02 -7.54
CA ARG A 468 -8.76 -2.69 -7.86
C ARG A 468 -9.84 -3.45 -7.11
N ASN A 469 -10.99 -2.81 -6.90
CA ASN A 469 -12.19 -3.37 -6.25
C ASN A 469 -11.99 -3.86 -4.79
N ASN A 470 -10.86 -3.56 -4.15
CA ASN A 470 -10.55 -4.11 -2.82
C ASN A 470 -11.32 -3.37 -1.71
N ARG A 471 -11.59 -4.07 -0.61
CA ARG A 471 -12.12 -3.49 0.63
C ARG A 471 -11.04 -3.46 1.71
N ILE A 472 -10.51 -2.27 2.00
CA ILE A 472 -9.45 -2.06 2.99
C ILE A 472 -10.03 -1.30 4.17
N THR A 473 -9.87 -1.83 5.39
CA THR A 473 -10.24 -1.15 6.65
C THR A 473 -9.02 -1.13 7.55
N GLY A 474 -8.62 0.05 8.03
CA GLY A 474 -7.47 0.20 8.91
C GLY A 474 -6.10 0.12 8.21
N GLY A 475 -5.06 0.33 9.01
CA GLY A 475 -3.71 0.72 8.63
C GLY A 475 -3.52 2.23 8.79
N TYR A 476 -2.35 2.67 9.27
CA TYR A 476 -1.87 4.04 9.08
C TYR A 476 -2.00 4.43 7.60
N TYR A 477 -1.54 3.56 6.70
CA TYR A 477 -1.89 3.61 5.27
C TYR A 477 -2.77 2.44 4.82
N GLY A 478 -3.76 2.74 3.98
CA GLY A 478 -4.52 1.72 3.26
C GLY A 478 -3.69 1.12 2.12
N ILE A 479 -3.19 1.98 1.24
CA ILE A 479 -2.20 1.65 0.21
C ILE A 479 -1.02 2.63 0.34
N ALA A 480 0.20 2.10 0.33
CA ALA A 480 1.44 2.87 0.34
C ALA A 480 2.33 2.50 -0.87
N PHE A 481 2.64 3.49 -1.69
CA PHE A 481 3.56 3.42 -2.83
C PHE A 481 4.81 4.26 -2.52
N SER A 482 5.98 3.63 -2.65
CA SER A 482 7.28 4.30 -2.59
C SER A 482 8.10 3.92 -3.82
N GLY A 483 8.32 4.85 -4.75
CA GLY A 483 8.98 4.55 -6.04
C GLY A 483 8.16 3.71 -7.02
N VAL A 484 6.83 3.80 -6.98
CA VAL A 484 5.93 3.05 -7.87
C VAL A 484 5.48 3.93 -9.03
N SER A 485 5.60 3.45 -10.26
CA SER A 485 5.26 4.21 -11.48
C SER A 485 4.26 3.49 -12.38
N GLU A 486 3.66 4.23 -13.33
CA GLU A 486 2.86 3.68 -14.43
C GLU A 486 1.71 2.74 -13.97
N SER A 487 1.19 2.96 -12.75
CA SER A 487 0.30 2.02 -12.06
C SER A 487 -1.09 2.60 -11.80
N THR A 488 -2.08 1.74 -11.50
CA THR A 488 -3.48 2.12 -11.31
C THR A 488 -4.07 1.62 -10.00
N ILE A 489 -4.74 2.51 -9.25
CA ILE A 489 -5.55 2.20 -8.07
C ILE A 489 -7.00 2.58 -8.37
N SER A 490 -7.91 1.61 -8.52
CA SER A 490 -9.29 1.92 -8.96
C SER A 490 -10.45 1.14 -8.30
N GLY A 491 -11.59 1.81 -8.08
CA GLY A 491 -12.80 1.16 -7.55
C GLY A 491 -12.70 0.59 -6.13
N ASN A 492 -11.63 0.89 -5.39
CA ASN A 492 -11.43 0.37 -4.04
C ASN A 492 -12.28 1.13 -3.02
N THR A 493 -12.72 0.46 -1.96
CA THR A 493 -13.28 1.09 -0.76
C THR A 493 -12.25 0.99 0.36
N ILE A 494 -11.69 2.13 0.76
CA ILE A 494 -10.56 2.23 1.70
C ILE A 494 -10.99 3.12 2.86
N THR A 495 -10.93 2.62 4.11
CA THR A 495 -11.53 3.31 5.27
C THR A 495 -10.77 3.18 6.59
N MET A 496 -10.98 4.15 7.50
CA MET A 496 -10.45 4.17 8.88
C MET A 496 -8.91 4.19 8.95
N ASN A 497 -8.28 4.96 8.07
CA ASN A 497 -6.82 5.11 7.98
C ASN A 497 -6.33 6.45 8.55
N MET A 498 -5.00 6.61 8.69
CA MET A 498 -4.42 7.96 8.80
C MET A 498 -4.36 8.62 7.42
N ARG A 499 -3.87 7.89 6.40
CA ARG A 499 -4.07 8.25 4.99
C ARG A 499 -4.63 7.05 4.22
N ASN A 500 -5.70 7.21 3.43
CA ASN A 500 -6.27 6.06 2.71
C ASN A 500 -5.29 5.57 1.62
N ILE A 501 -4.71 6.48 0.84
CA ILE A 501 -3.64 6.22 -0.14
C ILE A 501 -2.46 7.17 0.11
N SER A 502 -1.24 6.65 -0.01
CA SER A 502 0.01 7.42 0.02
C SER A 502 0.88 7.04 -1.18
N MET A 503 1.33 8.03 -1.97
CA MET A 503 2.20 7.83 -3.12
C MET A 503 3.38 8.80 -3.02
N GLN A 504 4.54 8.31 -2.59
CA GLN A 504 5.69 9.18 -2.30
C GLN A 504 6.98 8.65 -2.92
N ASN A 505 8.04 9.45 -2.80
CA ASN A 505 9.43 9.04 -3.04
C ASN A 505 9.67 8.58 -4.50
N ASN A 506 9.45 9.47 -5.47
CA ASN A 506 9.44 9.19 -6.91
C ASN A 506 8.30 8.24 -7.35
N SER A 507 7.09 8.37 -6.78
CA SER A 507 5.92 7.62 -7.26
C SER A 507 5.19 8.39 -8.36
N SER A 508 5.55 8.15 -9.62
CA SER A 508 5.24 9.05 -10.74
C SER A 508 4.42 8.38 -11.87
N GLY A 509 3.52 9.12 -12.51
CA GLY A 509 2.71 8.67 -13.65
C GLY A 509 1.59 7.69 -13.30
N ASN A 510 1.14 7.65 -12.04
CA ASN A 510 0.09 6.74 -11.59
C ASN A 510 -1.31 7.33 -11.76
N THR A 511 -2.32 6.47 -11.91
CA THR A 511 -3.74 6.85 -11.94
C THR A 511 -4.49 6.34 -10.71
N VAL A 512 -5.15 7.23 -9.98
CA VAL A 512 -6.00 6.88 -8.85
C VAL A 512 -7.43 7.30 -9.20
N GLN A 513 -8.33 6.35 -9.43
CA GLN A 513 -9.66 6.67 -9.96
C GLN A 513 -10.84 5.90 -9.38
N ASP A 514 -11.99 6.56 -9.30
CA ASP A 514 -13.28 5.94 -8.93
C ASP A 514 -13.27 5.25 -7.55
N ASN A 515 -12.35 5.63 -6.64
CA ASN A 515 -12.24 5.02 -5.31
C ASN A 515 -13.14 5.73 -4.28
N HIS A 516 -13.60 4.98 -3.28
CA HIS A 516 -14.25 5.51 -2.07
C HIS A 516 -13.24 5.55 -0.91
N LEU A 517 -12.81 6.77 -0.55
CA LEU A 517 -11.77 7.04 0.44
C LEU A 517 -12.43 7.66 1.69
N LEU A 518 -12.64 6.82 2.71
CA LEU A 518 -13.55 7.11 3.81
C LEU A 518 -12.82 7.23 5.15
N GLU A 519 -13.28 8.12 6.02
CA GLU A 519 -12.81 8.29 7.40
C GLU A 519 -11.27 8.33 7.56
N GLY A 520 -10.57 8.94 6.60
CA GLY A 520 -9.15 9.27 6.72
C GLY A 520 -8.93 10.32 7.82
N GLY A 521 -7.97 10.09 8.72
CA GLY A 521 -7.61 11.01 9.80
C GLY A 521 -6.77 12.23 9.37
N SER A 522 -6.01 12.09 8.28
CA SER A 522 -5.17 13.14 7.70
C SER A 522 -5.43 13.37 6.20
N SER A 523 -5.37 12.32 5.37
CA SER A 523 -5.55 12.46 3.91
C SER A 523 -6.37 11.33 3.28
N GLY A 524 -7.11 11.63 2.21
CA GLY A 524 -7.62 10.62 1.28
C GLY A 524 -6.49 10.10 0.38
N VAL A 525 -5.82 11.01 -0.33
CA VAL A 525 -4.60 10.71 -1.10
C VAL A 525 -3.53 11.76 -0.82
N THR A 526 -2.30 11.31 -0.54
CA THR A 526 -1.13 12.20 -0.49
C THR A 526 -0.12 11.86 -1.57
N ILE A 527 0.46 12.88 -2.18
CA ILE A 527 1.54 12.83 -3.16
C ILE A 527 2.71 13.67 -2.62
N GLY A 528 3.93 13.13 -2.60
CA GLY A 528 5.07 13.82 -1.99
C GLY A 528 6.45 13.33 -2.46
N TYR A 529 7.46 14.18 -2.31
CA TYR A 529 8.87 13.90 -2.67
C TYR A 529 9.04 13.38 -4.11
N ASN A 530 9.13 14.31 -5.06
CA ASN A 530 9.42 14.03 -6.48
C ASN A 530 8.43 13.08 -7.17
N SER A 531 7.17 13.06 -6.72
CA SER A 531 6.14 12.12 -7.19
C SER A 531 5.27 12.78 -8.25
N ASP A 532 5.62 12.61 -9.52
CA ASP A 532 5.23 13.52 -10.61
C ASP A 532 4.13 12.96 -11.53
N GLY A 533 3.35 13.84 -12.15
CA GLY A 533 2.47 13.50 -13.28
C GLY A 533 1.34 12.51 -12.96
N ASN A 534 0.98 12.33 -11.69
CA ASN A 534 -0.10 11.44 -11.30
C ASN A 534 -1.48 12.06 -11.58
N VAL A 535 -2.48 11.23 -11.85
CA VAL A 535 -3.86 11.65 -12.17
C VAL A 535 -4.84 11.04 -11.17
N LEU A 536 -5.44 11.89 -10.33
CA LEU A 536 -6.46 11.56 -9.34
C LEU A 536 -7.82 12.02 -9.88
N ARG A 537 -8.69 11.08 -10.28
CA ARG A 537 -9.98 11.41 -10.90
C ARG A 537 -11.21 10.67 -10.35
N ASN A 538 -12.36 11.34 -10.32
CA ASN A 538 -13.66 10.76 -9.88
C ASN A 538 -13.67 10.15 -8.46
N ASN A 539 -12.66 10.38 -7.62
CA ASN A 539 -12.60 9.75 -6.30
C ASN A 539 -13.60 10.44 -5.35
N THR A 540 -14.27 9.64 -4.52
CA THR A 540 -15.16 10.14 -3.46
C THR A 540 -14.41 10.10 -2.14
N VAL A 541 -14.05 11.26 -1.60
CA VAL A 541 -13.43 11.40 -0.28
C VAL A 541 -14.48 11.87 0.74
N THR A 542 -14.65 11.17 1.84
CA THR A 542 -15.56 11.58 2.92
C THR A 542 -14.96 11.26 4.28
N SER A 543 -14.95 12.22 5.21
CA SER A 543 -14.44 11.98 6.56
C SER A 543 -15.13 12.84 7.61
N GLY A 544 -15.47 12.24 8.74
CA GLY A 544 -15.85 12.90 9.99
C GLY A 544 -14.68 13.09 10.97
N ARG A 545 -13.54 12.42 10.74
CA ARG A 545 -12.34 12.44 11.64
C ARG A 545 -11.11 13.17 11.09
N ALA A 546 -11.16 13.65 9.85
CA ALA A 546 -10.05 14.38 9.23
C ALA A 546 -9.72 15.65 10.02
N SER A 547 -8.49 15.76 10.54
CA SER A 547 -8.12 16.80 11.52
C SER A 547 -6.69 17.36 11.32
N ARG A 548 -5.97 16.83 10.32
CA ARG A 548 -4.53 17.06 10.11
C ARG A 548 -4.29 17.74 8.76
N GLN A 549 -3.66 17.07 7.80
CA GLN A 549 -3.22 17.67 6.53
C GLN A 549 -4.39 17.86 5.55
N ALA A 550 -4.12 18.07 4.26
CA ALA A 550 -5.18 18.16 3.27
C ALA A 550 -5.67 16.77 2.81
N LEU A 551 -6.92 16.71 2.36
CA LEU A 551 -7.56 15.47 1.94
C LEU A 551 -7.05 14.96 0.58
N LEU A 552 -6.71 15.85 -0.35
CA LEU A 552 -5.99 15.53 -1.59
C LEU A 552 -4.81 16.52 -1.75
N GLN A 553 -3.57 16.04 -1.82
CA GLN A 553 -2.41 16.95 -1.85
C GLN A 553 -1.21 16.45 -2.67
N ALA A 554 -0.47 17.40 -3.25
CA ALA A 554 0.87 17.22 -3.80
C ALA A 554 1.84 18.23 -3.16
N TYR A 555 3.05 17.80 -2.78
CA TYR A 555 4.04 18.68 -2.15
C TYR A 555 5.50 18.22 -2.37
N GLN A 556 6.45 19.11 -2.07
CA GLN A 556 7.90 18.88 -2.09
C GLN A 556 8.38 18.22 -3.40
N GLY A 557 8.45 19.02 -4.46
CA GLY A 557 9.03 18.59 -5.74
C GLY A 557 8.10 17.75 -6.62
N SER A 558 6.80 17.67 -6.31
CA SER A 558 5.86 16.75 -6.97
C SER A 558 5.11 17.44 -8.12
N ASP A 559 5.72 17.47 -9.30
CA ASP A 559 5.30 18.27 -10.46
C ASP A 559 4.18 17.63 -11.30
N GLY A 560 3.39 18.46 -11.99
CA GLY A 560 2.43 18.04 -13.03
C GLY A 560 1.24 17.19 -12.56
N ASN A 561 1.00 17.10 -11.25
CA ASN A 561 -0.07 16.28 -10.68
C ASN A 561 -1.47 16.89 -10.93
N GLN A 562 -2.44 16.03 -11.25
CA GLN A 562 -3.78 16.45 -11.68
C GLN A 562 -4.87 15.84 -10.78
N PHE A 563 -5.76 16.69 -10.29
CA PHE A 563 -6.90 16.35 -9.45
C PHE A 563 -8.19 16.79 -10.18
N ILE A 564 -8.89 15.83 -10.78
CA ILE A 564 -9.98 16.07 -11.75
C ILE A 564 -11.30 15.46 -11.25
N ASP A 565 -12.37 16.25 -11.19
CA ASP A 565 -13.75 15.78 -10.93
C ASP A 565 -13.92 14.92 -9.65
N ASN A 566 -13.05 15.11 -8.64
CA ASN A 566 -13.17 14.41 -7.36
C ASN A 566 -14.22 15.09 -6.47
N SER A 567 -14.90 14.31 -5.63
CA SER A 567 -15.87 14.82 -4.65
C SER A 567 -15.30 14.69 -3.25
N ILE A 568 -15.15 15.80 -2.53
CA ILE A 568 -14.71 15.85 -1.13
C ILE A 568 -15.88 16.32 -0.26
N THR A 569 -16.24 15.54 0.76
CA THR A 569 -17.23 15.95 1.78
C THR A 569 -16.67 15.78 3.19
N VAL A 570 -16.38 16.89 3.85
CA VAL A 570 -16.05 16.92 5.28
C VAL A 570 -17.35 16.97 6.09
N THR A 571 -17.48 16.08 7.07
CA THR A 571 -18.68 15.92 7.91
C THR A 571 -18.34 16.01 9.41
N GLY A 572 -19.37 16.01 10.27
CA GLY A 572 -19.18 15.91 11.73
C GLY A 572 -18.21 16.95 12.29
N ASP A 573 -17.27 16.50 13.11
CA ASP A 573 -16.20 17.30 13.71
C ASP A 573 -14.96 17.46 12.79
N GLY A 574 -15.08 17.05 11.53
CA GLY A 574 -14.02 17.14 10.52
C GLY A 574 -13.52 18.57 10.32
N ASN A 575 -12.22 18.75 10.49
CA ASN A 575 -11.53 20.04 10.49
C ASN A 575 -10.09 19.89 9.93
N PRO A 576 -9.89 19.32 8.71
CA PRO A 576 -8.58 19.22 8.08
C PRO A 576 -8.00 20.61 7.80
N GLN A 577 -6.69 20.72 7.62
CA GLN A 577 -6.05 22.01 7.28
C GLN A 577 -6.63 22.58 5.97
N TRP A 578 -6.66 21.79 4.90
CA TRP A 578 -7.34 22.13 3.64
C TRP A 578 -8.18 20.95 3.11
N MET A 579 -8.99 21.16 2.07
CA MET A 579 -9.57 20.04 1.31
C MET A 579 -8.60 19.59 0.22
N MET A 580 -8.01 20.54 -0.52
CA MET A 580 -6.95 20.27 -1.50
C MET A 580 -5.72 21.16 -1.27
N TYR A 581 -4.52 20.72 -1.69
CA TYR A 581 -3.30 21.47 -1.42
C TYR A 581 -2.17 21.22 -2.43
N ALA A 582 -1.50 22.29 -2.86
CA ALA A 582 -0.25 22.28 -3.63
C ALA A 582 0.87 22.94 -2.81
N GLY A 583 1.81 22.13 -2.33
CA GLY A 583 2.95 22.56 -1.53
C GLY A 583 4.17 22.95 -2.36
N THR A 584 5.29 23.08 -1.67
CA THR A 584 6.54 23.64 -2.22
C THR A 584 7.01 22.91 -3.47
N ASP A 585 7.53 23.68 -4.43
CA ASP A 585 8.15 23.17 -5.65
C ASP A 585 7.31 22.11 -6.40
N SER A 586 5.97 22.19 -6.34
CA SER A 586 5.04 21.22 -6.97
C SER A 586 4.29 21.88 -8.15
N HIS A 587 5.07 22.24 -9.18
CA HIS A 587 4.68 23.04 -10.33
C HIS A 587 3.61 22.36 -11.19
N GLY A 588 2.84 23.14 -11.95
CA GLY A 588 1.88 22.62 -12.92
C GLY A 588 0.71 21.84 -12.32
N THR A 589 0.54 21.86 -10.98
CA THR A 589 -0.54 21.15 -10.30
C THR A 589 -1.91 21.68 -10.73
N VAL A 590 -2.83 20.79 -11.10
CA VAL A 590 -4.18 21.14 -11.60
C VAL A 590 -5.26 20.62 -10.65
N PHE A 591 -6.12 21.51 -10.19
CA PHE A 591 -7.39 21.21 -9.51
C PHE A 591 -8.54 21.62 -10.45
N SER A 592 -9.17 20.64 -11.11
CA SER A 592 -10.21 20.87 -12.12
C SER A 592 -11.53 20.18 -11.75
N GLY A 593 -12.66 20.90 -11.80
CA GLY A 593 -14.01 20.31 -11.71
C GLY A 593 -14.39 19.62 -10.39
N ASN A 594 -13.56 19.71 -9.35
CA ASN A 594 -13.80 19.03 -8.07
C ASN A 594 -14.96 19.67 -7.29
N HIS A 595 -15.77 18.87 -6.59
CA HIS A 595 -16.82 19.35 -5.69
C HIS A 595 -16.33 19.29 -4.24
N LEU A 596 -16.29 20.45 -3.56
CA LEU A 596 -15.62 20.66 -2.27
C LEU A 596 -16.60 21.13 -1.19
N LYS A 597 -17.03 20.20 -0.33
CA LYS A 597 -18.13 20.40 0.62
C LYS A 597 -17.69 20.28 2.08
N GLY A 598 -18.17 21.20 2.92
CA GLY A 598 -17.98 21.17 4.38
C GLY A 598 -16.89 22.12 4.90
N ARG A 599 -16.18 21.70 5.94
CA ARG A 599 -15.24 22.55 6.68
C ARG A 599 -13.78 22.28 6.32
N ALA A 600 -12.98 23.34 6.25
CA ALA A 600 -11.52 23.30 6.34
C ALA A 600 -11.03 24.36 7.35
N ARG A 601 -9.88 24.12 7.98
CA ARG A 601 -9.32 24.96 9.06
C ARG A 601 -8.60 26.20 8.51
N LYS A 602 -7.86 26.06 7.41
CA LYS A 602 -7.04 27.11 6.79
C LYS A 602 -7.72 27.70 5.55
N ALA A 603 -7.86 26.94 4.48
CA ALA A 603 -8.63 27.30 3.29
C ALA A 603 -9.21 26.05 2.63
N ALA A 604 -10.15 26.16 1.68
CA ALA A 604 -10.61 24.96 0.96
C ALA A 604 -9.52 24.41 0.01
N ILE A 605 -8.81 25.29 -0.69
CA ILE A 605 -7.57 24.97 -1.43
C ILE A 605 -6.42 25.88 -0.94
N GLY A 606 -5.25 25.30 -0.70
CA GLY A 606 -4.01 26.05 -0.42
C GLY A 606 -2.94 25.85 -1.49
N VAL A 607 -2.15 26.90 -1.76
CA VAL A 607 -1.02 26.90 -2.69
C VAL A 607 0.15 27.64 -2.02
N GLU A 608 1.28 26.98 -1.77
CA GLU A 608 2.42 27.60 -1.07
C GLU A 608 3.77 27.27 -1.72
N SER A 609 4.54 28.30 -2.09
CA SER A 609 5.82 28.13 -2.78
C SER A 609 6.98 27.72 -1.87
N VAL A 610 7.05 28.32 -0.68
CA VAL A 610 8.15 28.17 0.29
C VAL A 610 7.60 28.09 1.70
N TRP A 611 8.16 27.21 2.51
CA TRP A 611 7.83 27.08 3.92
C TRP A 611 8.97 27.63 4.78
N ASP A 612 8.92 28.94 5.06
CA ASP A 612 9.81 29.65 5.98
C ASP A 612 9.00 30.50 6.96
N ALA A 613 9.04 30.13 8.24
CA ALA A 613 8.29 30.78 9.32
C ALA A 613 8.58 32.29 9.45
N THR A 614 9.78 32.74 9.07
CA THR A 614 10.17 34.16 9.13
C THR A 614 9.44 34.96 8.06
N SER A 615 9.34 34.39 6.86
CA SER A 615 8.65 35.03 5.73
C SER A 615 7.13 34.99 5.89
N ILE A 616 6.61 33.85 6.33
CA ILE A 616 5.17 33.62 6.59
C ILE A 616 4.62 34.61 7.62
N LEU A 617 5.41 34.98 8.62
CA LEU A 617 5.03 35.94 9.67
C LEU A 617 5.48 37.39 9.40
N SER A 618 6.21 37.65 8.31
CA SER A 618 6.78 38.98 7.99
C SER A 618 5.74 40.08 7.75
N ARG A 619 4.48 39.69 7.47
CA ARG A 619 3.33 40.59 7.26
C ARG A 619 2.33 40.61 8.42
N GLY A 620 2.62 39.89 9.51
CA GLY A 620 1.72 39.72 10.66
C GLY A 620 1.31 38.26 10.84
N SER A 621 0.12 38.02 11.41
CA SER A 621 -0.40 36.66 11.58
C SER A 621 -0.93 36.12 10.26
N ASN A 622 -0.39 34.99 9.81
CA ASN A 622 -0.86 34.24 8.65
C ASN A 622 -1.40 32.87 9.11
N PRO A 623 -2.68 32.76 9.52
CA PRO A 623 -3.26 31.50 10.02
C PRO A 623 -3.45 30.45 8.90
N TYR A 624 -3.44 30.88 7.64
CA TYR A 624 -3.78 30.06 6.47
C TYR A 624 -2.58 29.28 5.92
N SER A 625 -1.35 29.66 6.27
CA SER A 625 -0.11 29.00 5.87
C SER A 625 0.19 27.72 6.65
N TYR A 626 0.85 26.75 6.02
CA TYR A 626 1.37 25.52 6.62
C TYR A 626 2.23 25.73 7.88
N MET A 627 3.04 26.80 7.96
CA MET A 627 3.85 27.11 9.15
C MET A 627 3.26 28.26 10.00
N SER A 628 1.93 28.37 10.08
CA SER A 628 1.25 29.44 10.84
C SER A 628 1.65 29.55 12.31
N SER A 629 2.14 28.45 12.92
CA SER A 629 2.66 28.40 14.28
C SER A 629 4.06 29.01 14.45
N GLY A 630 4.71 29.43 13.36
CA GLY A 630 6.09 29.92 13.35
C GLY A 630 7.16 28.83 13.46
N TYR A 631 6.76 27.55 13.46
CA TYR A 631 7.62 26.37 13.40
C TYR A 631 6.76 25.12 13.12
N ILE A 632 7.41 24.01 12.75
CA ILE A 632 6.85 22.65 12.89
C ILE A 632 7.86 21.78 13.68
N PRO A 633 7.47 20.65 14.29
CA PRO A 633 8.43 19.69 14.82
C PRO A 633 9.08 18.89 13.67
N SER A 634 10.38 18.65 13.78
CA SER A 634 11.17 17.84 12.85
C SER A 634 10.81 16.34 12.95
N PRO A 635 10.85 15.57 11.84
CA PRO A 635 10.70 14.11 11.89
C PRO A 635 11.80 13.39 12.66
N VAL A 636 13.03 13.91 12.62
CA VAL A 636 14.24 13.19 13.01
C VAL A 636 14.35 13.09 14.53
N ASP A 637 13.94 14.14 15.22
CA ASP A 637 14.20 14.40 16.64
C ASP A 637 13.03 15.10 17.36
N GLY A 638 12.04 15.60 16.63
CA GLY A 638 10.95 16.42 17.17
C GLY A 638 11.30 17.89 17.41
N GLU A 639 12.52 18.32 17.09
CA GLU A 639 13.00 19.68 17.35
C GLU A 639 12.29 20.73 16.48
N LYS A 640 12.24 21.97 16.96
CA LYS A 640 11.52 23.04 16.26
C LYS A 640 12.28 23.53 15.03
N VAL A 641 11.75 23.27 13.84
CA VAL A 641 12.30 23.76 12.57
C VAL A 641 11.45 24.91 12.01
N THR A 642 12.14 25.95 11.53
CA THR A 642 11.54 27.18 10.96
C THR A 642 11.56 27.22 9.44
N TYR A 643 12.15 26.20 8.79
CA TYR A 643 12.13 26.00 7.34
C TYR A 643 11.77 24.53 7.03
N ASN A 644 10.93 24.29 6.03
CA ASN A 644 10.50 22.93 5.65
C ASN A 644 10.60 22.61 4.14
N GLY A 645 11.08 23.52 3.29
CA GLY A 645 11.15 23.33 1.84
C GLY A 645 10.78 24.59 1.05
N GLY A 646 10.80 24.47 -0.28
CA GLY A 646 10.70 25.63 -1.17
C GLY A 646 12.08 26.06 -1.61
N PHE A 647 12.47 25.70 -2.83
CA PHE A 647 13.79 26.00 -3.39
C PHE A 647 13.70 27.01 -4.56
N GLY A 648 12.50 27.33 -5.05
CA GLY A 648 12.28 28.43 -5.98
C GLY A 648 10.81 28.80 -6.20
N PRO A 649 10.51 29.52 -7.29
CA PRO A 649 9.15 29.92 -7.65
C PRO A 649 8.24 28.73 -7.96
N LEU A 650 7.01 28.74 -7.43
CA LEU A 650 5.96 27.76 -7.74
C LEU A 650 5.14 28.24 -8.94
N ARG A 651 5.09 27.45 -10.03
CA ARG A 651 4.60 27.92 -11.33
C ARG A 651 3.40 27.14 -11.86
N ASN A 652 2.56 27.81 -12.65
CA ASN A 652 1.51 27.21 -13.49
C ASN A 652 0.48 26.35 -12.73
N VAL A 653 0.27 26.62 -11.44
CA VAL A 653 -0.81 25.98 -10.66
C VAL A 653 -2.17 26.47 -11.17
N SER A 654 -3.13 25.56 -11.29
CA SER A 654 -4.45 25.84 -11.89
C SER A 654 -5.58 25.35 -10.98
N ILE A 655 -6.55 26.21 -10.70
CA ILE A 655 -7.76 25.96 -9.93
C ILE A 655 -8.94 26.38 -10.83
N ILE A 656 -9.53 25.43 -11.56
CA ILE A 656 -10.45 25.69 -12.67
C ILE A 656 -11.78 24.97 -12.47
N GLY A 657 -12.89 25.72 -12.53
CA GLY A 657 -14.25 25.16 -12.60
C GLY A 657 -14.67 24.26 -11.43
N ASN A 658 -14.01 24.37 -10.27
CA ASN A 658 -14.37 23.62 -9.07
C ASN A 658 -15.60 24.25 -8.39
N ASP A 659 -16.40 23.43 -7.72
CA ASP A 659 -17.60 23.85 -7.00
C ASP A 659 -17.38 23.83 -5.48
N PHE A 660 -17.46 24.99 -4.85
CA PHE A 660 -17.22 25.16 -3.42
C PHE A 660 -18.55 25.28 -2.64
N ALA A 661 -18.77 24.39 -1.69
CA ALA A 661 -19.92 24.35 -0.78
C ALA A 661 -19.44 24.33 0.69
N THR A 662 -18.72 25.38 1.09
CA THR A 662 -17.99 25.43 2.35
C THR A 662 -18.85 25.86 3.54
N THR A 663 -18.40 25.55 4.77
CA THR A 663 -19.14 25.86 6.01
C THR A 663 -18.35 26.66 7.05
N ASN A 664 -17.17 27.19 6.71
CA ASN A 664 -16.32 27.95 7.64
C ASN A 664 -16.16 29.42 7.22
N ALA A 665 -16.98 30.30 7.80
CA ALA A 665 -16.95 31.75 7.55
C ALA A 665 -15.62 32.47 7.92
N GLN A 666 -14.65 31.77 8.51
CA GLN A 666 -13.33 32.31 8.86
C GLN A 666 -12.20 31.84 7.92
N ALA A 667 -12.48 30.90 7.00
CA ALA A 667 -11.50 30.40 6.04
C ALA A 667 -11.86 30.87 4.61
N PRO A 668 -10.88 31.29 3.80
CA PRO A 668 -11.12 31.57 2.38
C PRO A 668 -11.28 30.29 1.57
N LEU A 669 -11.80 30.43 0.34
CA LEU A 669 -11.88 29.32 -0.60
C LEU A 669 -10.50 28.93 -1.13
N VAL A 670 -9.70 29.92 -1.55
CA VAL A 670 -8.32 29.73 -1.98
C VAL A 670 -7.38 30.58 -1.11
N TYR A 671 -6.27 29.99 -0.66
CA TYR A 671 -5.14 30.71 -0.05
C TYR A 671 -3.88 30.49 -0.90
N VAL A 672 -3.10 31.56 -1.10
CA VAL A 672 -1.86 31.58 -1.88
C VAL A 672 -0.73 32.22 -1.06
N GLY A 673 0.29 31.45 -0.69
CA GLY A 673 1.51 31.94 -0.06
C GLY A 673 2.68 32.02 -1.05
N ALA A 674 3.19 33.22 -1.28
CA ALA A 674 4.47 33.46 -1.94
C ALA A 674 5.48 33.95 -0.89
N ASP A 675 6.51 33.15 -0.60
CA ASP A 675 7.45 33.39 0.50
C ASP A 675 8.91 33.32 0.05
N VAL A 676 9.81 33.89 0.86
CA VAL A 676 11.26 33.87 0.64
C VAL A 676 11.97 33.10 1.75
N SER A 677 13.17 32.59 1.51
CA SER A 677 13.93 31.89 2.55
C SER A 677 15.44 32.06 2.45
N ARG A 678 16.11 31.84 3.58
CA ARG A 678 17.56 31.63 3.68
C ARG A 678 17.96 30.15 3.55
N GLY A 679 16.99 29.26 3.39
CA GLY A 679 17.17 27.80 3.37
C GLY A 679 17.57 27.23 4.72
N ARG A 680 17.55 25.90 4.86
CA ARG A 680 17.80 25.16 6.11
C ARG A 680 19.07 25.56 6.86
N ARG A 681 20.13 25.93 6.14
CA ARG A 681 21.44 26.32 6.71
C ARG A 681 21.65 27.84 6.86
N GLY A 682 20.67 28.66 6.45
CA GLY A 682 20.75 30.12 6.48
C GLY A 682 21.64 30.77 5.40
N ASP A 683 22.23 29.98 4.51
CA ASP A 683 23.25 30.38 3.53
C ASP A 683 22.70 30.65 2.12
N LYS A 684 21.41 30.41 1.87
CA LYS A 684 20.77 30.59 0.56
C LYS A 684 20.09 31.95 0.42
N ARG A 685 19.66 32.25 -0.81
CA ARG A 685 18.77 33.35 -1.16
C ARG A 685 17.65 32.82 -2.05
N ILE A 686 16.59 32.31 -1.43
CA ILE A 686 15.45 31.68 -2.11
C ILE A 686 14.33 32.71 -2.23
N ILE A 687 13.72 32.81 -3.41
CA ILE A 687 12.50 33.61 -3.64
C ILE A 687 11.47 32.70 -4.30
N GLY A 688 10.41 32.40 -3.57
CA GLY A 688 9.27 31.63 -4.01
C GLY A 688 8.16 32.51 -4.55
N ASP A 689 8.38 33.20 -5.69
CA ASP A 689 7.28 33.79 -6.45
C ASP A 689 6.25 32.69 -6.79
N VAL A 690 4.95 33.00 -6.74
CA VAL A 690 3.91 32.11 -7.30
C VAL A 690 3.51 32.69 -8.65
N THR A 691 3.88 32.03 -9.76
CA THR A 691 3.67 32.58 -11.12
C THR A 691 2.70 31.77 -11.96
N ASP A 692 2.04 32.46 -12.89
CA ASP A 692 1.14 31.88 -13.90
C ASP A 692 -0.08 31.18 -13.30
N LEU A 693 -0.40 31.52 -12.04
CA LEU A 693 -1.50 30.98 -11.27
C LEU A 693 -2.84 31.29 -11.96
N THR A 694 -3.64 30.26 -12.20
CA THR A 694 -4.95 30.36 -12.83
C THR A 694 -6.03 29.99 -11.81
N VAL A 695 -6.89 30.93 -11.43
CA VAL A 695 -8.07 30.69 -10.59
C VAL A 695 -9.31 31.14 -11.35
N SER A 696 -9.93 30.25 -12.13
CA SER A 696 -10.94 30.62 -13.13
C SER A 696 -12.19 29.74 -13.12
N GLY A 697 -13.36 30.34 -13.38
CA GLY A 697 -14.63 29.63 -13.57
C GLY A 697 -15.24 28.93 -12.35
N ASN A 698 -14.57 28.93 -11.19
CA ASN A 698 -15.02 28.24 -9.98
C ASN A 698 -16.33 28.83 -9.41
N THR A 699 -17.26 28.00 -8.94
CA THR A 699 -18.52 28.39 -8.27
C THR A 699 -18.38 28.37 -6.75
N ALA A 700 -19.16 29.17 -6.03
CA ALA A 700 -19.00 29.35 -4.58
C ALA A 700 -20.34 29.53 -3.86
N SER A 701 -20.59 28.70 -2.86
CA SER A 701 -21.79 28.68 -2.02
C SER A 701 -21.46 28.38 -0.56
N GLY A 702 -22.42 28.61 0.34
CA GLY A 702 -22.25 28.38 1.77
C GLY A 702 -21.51 29.53 2.48
N ALA A 703 -20.56 29.19 3.33
CA ALA A 703 -19.84 30.13 4.19
C ALA A 703 -18.32 30.01 4.03
N TYR A 704 -17.69 31.16 3.74
CA TYR A 704 -16.25 31.40 3.61
C TYR A 704 -15.98 32.86 4.00
N SER A 705 -14.73 33.22 4.30
CA SER A 705 -14.35 34.62 4.54
C SER A 705 -14.18 35.39 3.21
N GLU A 706 -13.30 34.90 2.34
CA GLU A 706 -12.96 35.52 1.06
C GLU A 706 -12.80 34.47 -0.06
N LYS A 707 -12.93 34.88 -1.33
CA LYS A 707 -12.76 33.95 -2.47
C LYS A 707 -11.28 33.57 -2.68
N VAL A 708 -10.36 34.52 -2.54
CA VAL A 708 -8.91 34.30 -2.66
C VAL A 708 -8.18 35.19 -1.65
N VAL A 709 -7.32 34.61 -0.82
CA VAL A 709 -6.34 35.33 0.02
C VAL A 709 -4.94 35.15 -0.55
N VAL A 710 -4.15 36.23 -0.55
CA VAL A 710 -2.75 36.26 -0.96
C VAL A 710 -1.88 36.72 0.20
N HIS A 711 -0.75 36.04 0.39
CA HIS A 711 0.35 36.48 1.24
C HIS A 711 1.63 36.64 0.39
N GLU A 712 2.36 37.74 0.62
CA GLU A 712 3.63 38.07 -0.03
C GLU A 712 4.69 38.34 1.05
N GLY A 713 5.45 37.28 1.35
CA GLY A 713 6.46 37.25 2.39
C GLY A 713 7.76 37.96 2.02
N THR A 714 8.45 38.49 3.03
CA THR A 714 9.73 39.20 2.90
C THR A 714 10.69 38.83 4.02
N ILE A 715 12.00 38.82 3.72
CA ILE A 715 13.09 38.67 4.70
C ILE A 715 14.19 39.66 4.33
N ASP A 716 14.63 40.46 5.30
CA ASP A 716 15.73 41.42 5.13
C ASP A 716 17.01 40.74 4.61
N GLY A 717 17.58 41.33 3.56
CA GLY A 717 18.76 40.80 2.86
C GLY A 717 18.48 39.62 1.92
N VAL A 718 17.27 39.06 1.88
CA VAL A 718 16.82 38.09 0.87
C VAL A 718 16.04 38.82 -0.22
N GLY A 719 14.94 39.48 0.18
CA GLY A 719 14.00 40.14 -0.72
C GLY A 719 12.55 39.87 -0.32
N GLU A 720 11.65 40.05 -1.27
CA GLU A 720 10.21 39.82 -1.17
C GLU A 720 9.77 38.91 -2.34
N ALA A 721 8.83 38.00 -2.09
CA ALA A 721 8.22 37.14 -3.12
C ALA A 721 6.88 37.71 -3.60
N LYS A 722 6.46 37.35 -4.81
CA LYS A 722 5.25 37.89 -5.46
C LYS A 722 4.30 36.84 -6.02
N VAL A 723 3.00 37.09 -5.91
CA VAL A 723 1.95 36.31 -6.58
C VAL A 723 1.59 36.97 -7.91
N ARG A 724 1.59 36.19 -9.00
CA ARG A 724 1.26 36.63 -10.35
C ARG A 724 0.18 35.73 -10.94
N PHE A 725 -1.06 36.20 -10.91
CA PHE A 725 -2.17 35.54 -11.58
C PHE A 725 -2.07 35.71 -13.11
N LYS A 726 -2.29 34.61 -13.81
CA LYS A 726 -2.67 34.58 -15.23
C LYS A 726 -4.18 34.84 -15.39
N ASP A 727 -4.97 34.35 -14.44
CA ASP A 727 -6.39 34.61 -14.29
C ASP A 727 -6.81 34.47 -12.81
N ALA A 728 -7.78 35.27 -12.37
CA ALA A 728 -8.36 35.25 -11.03
C ALA A 728 -9.91 35.34 -11.06
N SER A 729 -10.52 35.08 -12.22
CA SER A 729 -11.96 35.17 -12.45
C SER A 729 -12.75 33.99 -11.85
N PHE A 730 -13.09 34.09 -10.56
CA PHE A 730 -14.19 33.27 -10.01
C PHE A 730 -15.46 33.44 -10.85
N GLY A 731 -16.20 32.33 -11.01
CA GLY A 731 -17.47 32.31 -11.73
C GLY A 731 -18.58 33.11 -11.04
N PRO A 732 -19.76 33.22 -11.70
CA PRO A 732 -20.94 33.82 -11.09
C PRO A 732 -21.31 33.11 -9.78
N SER A 733 -21.75 33.90 -8.81
CA SER A 733 -22.27 33.47 -7.50
C SER A 733 -23.78 33.29 -7.53
#